data_AF-A0A7D4Y022-F1
#
_entry.id   AF-A0A7D4Y022-F1
#
_cell.length_a   1.000
_cell.length_b   1.000
_cell.length_c   1.000
_cell.angle_alpha   90.00
_cell.angle_beta   90.00
_cell.angle_gamma   90.00
#
_symmetry.space_group_name_H-M   'P 1'
#
loop_
_entity.id
_entity.type
_entity.pdbx_description
1 polymer ?
#
loop_
_entity_poly.entity_id
_entity_poly.type
_entity_poly.pdbx_seq_one_letter_code
_entity_poly.pdbx_strand_id
1 'polypeptide(L)'
;MSSDTCESAVELELLASGMAKQHENFLDALQELIDNSVAASINSESYFDNPDEQVEISIHFVRGEDTVTTYISDTGPGISRQELQNHVFRTGNKEISEGILNNVGWGLKASLAWFEESLKQRDAGNDTNWFSLVTQTSQSECIRVDGPITGDLPISSADESEWEIGLPDTVPTFKDSDHGTHIHATCARSQFDNDVWPSADSLETKIQYVRERLGVLFRRLLSVQEANQIVISYHDLPNNDRGTFEVVPVRPIYSDEDQMKAHQFEVSTALGDHYEVQYEAGTLDIDAMADKAKDEYPGLLTQSGKFRYRYRPSQNRQGVDIYANGRVLMTSVFEDLFDLTRNNQYNYFGGTLRIFPKGETTEVPTDNKKTRLDTNSELWREIQGTLSQEELLPDGREYGKRVSTGGASIETKADQAESQSKTSESPPTFDPDSGIFGLHHGDARSIVPAIKDHTADSADEEGGIIDATVTSPPYYDLKEYGSRDQDEIGQHGTYVEYLEELRDLFSEVYELTDDDGSLWIVVNTFRRNREIVQLPFDLARVCQNLDQGLECSNCGNTILRGVDELDSRKTTCPNCGHTTTNDDSWILQDIVVWNKNRALPYTKEGRLRNVFEYILCFSKTPEFELKMDRIRESDPNGFQQWWADFPERYHPLGKLPENIWEFEPPTRGSFTGEADVFDHPAAFPPDLVERILTLSTDDNDVVLDPFAGSGVVVGQAELMNRKAIGAELNNKYCDAYPDLKQYLQDHDEGQEQVASQEDLDRIICGLRQIKYARELLRTVAGEVGLSSPSQLEIHTVFLVSRELGHQSVGEDIHGQVDVVLLVDNETTARDALDYVEKAEEATTIQPCSGFGIHARPLVLTTEEFISEISEGTYDHLPEDLYVYENGRHYVYSEGVSYEEWRKMNDGSELWTKKYSDDDTPPIVSNIGIEVNHPKHSMETISRELSGNHEFILNLPSGDKQQSIIDSN
;
A
#
# COMPACT_ATOMS: atom_id res chain seq x y z
N MET A 1 46.20 -15.54 -37.85
CA MET A 1 45.19 -15.90 -38.86
C MET A 1 44.23 -14.72 -38.97
N SER A 2 43.42 -14.61 -40.03
CA SER A 2 42.47 -13.50 -40.16
C SER A 2 41.38 -13.63 -39.10
N SER A 3 41.37 -12.71 -38.13
CA SER A 3 40.26 -12.52 -37.22
C SER A 3 39.21 -11.68 -37.95
N ASP A 4 38.23 -12.34 -38.56
CA ASP A 4 37.09 -11.65 -39.15
C ASP A 4 36.07 -11.37 -38.03
N THR A 5 35.68 -10.11 -37.86
CA THR A 5 34.80 -9.62 -36.79
C THR A 5 33.35 -9.55 -37.23
N CYS A 6 32.42 -9.65 -36.27
CA CYS A 6 31.03 -9.26 -36.51
C CYS A 6 30.91 -7.72 -36.42
N GLU A 7 31.06 -7.00 -37.54
CA GLU A 7 30.88 -5.54 -37.58
C GLU A 7 29.43 -5.16 -37.21
N SER A 8 29.21 -4.70 -35.96
CA SER A 8 27.92 -4.16 -35.54
C SER A 8 27.87 -2.64 -35.72
N ALA A 9 26.80 -2.15 -36.36
CA ALA A 9 26.62 -0.71 -36.57
C ALA A 9 26.03 -0.04 -35.31
N VAL A 10 26.93 0.33 -34.39
CA VAL A 10 26.72 1.24 -33.24
C VAL A 10 25.86 0.69 -32.08
N GLU A 11 26.43 0.77 -30.87
CA GLU A 11 25.76 0.70 -29.55
C GLU A 11 25.14 -0.64 -29.08
N LEU A 12 25.76 -1.79 -29.40
CA LEU A 12 25.43 -3.08 -28.76
C LEU A 12 25.52 -3.05 -27.22
N GLU A 13 26.45 -2.29 -26.63
CA GLU A 13 26.65 -2.23 -25.17
C GLU A 13 25.47 -1.55 -24.44
N LEU A 14 24.92 -0.47 -25.01
CA LEU A 14 23.71 0.20 -24.51
C LEU A 14 22.45 -0.64 -24.76
N LEU A 15 22.41 -1.39 -25.86
CA LEU A 15 21.33 -2.33 -26.15
C LEU A 15 21.36 -3.57 -25.24
N ALA A 16 22.52 -4.08 -24.84
CA ALA A 16 22.66 -5.30 -24.04
C ALA A 16 21.92 -5.20 -22.69
N SER A 17 22.07 -4.09 -21.96
CA SER A 17 21.31 -3.84 -20.71
C SER A 17 19.80 -3.68 -20.96
N GLY A 18 19.40 -3.25 -22.16
CA GLY A 18 17.99 -3.24 -22.60
C GLY A 18 17.47 -4.65 -22.93
N MET A 19 18.28 -5.48 -23.57
CA MET A 19 17.95 -6.86 -23.97
C MET A 19 17.91 -7.81 -22.77
N ALA A 20 18.82 -7.64 -21.81
CA ALA A 20 18.82 -8.40 -20.55
C ALA A 20 17.46 -8.33 -19.82
N LYS A 21 16.73 -7.20 -19.93
CA LYS A 21 15.39 -7.01 -19.34
C LYS A 21 14.30 -7.91 -19.93
N GLN A 22 14.57 -8.64 -21.02
CA GLN A 22 13.63 -9.64 -21.55
C GLN A 22 13.47 -10.84 -20.60
N HIS A 23 14.50 -11.18 -19.81
CA HIS A 23 14.44 -12.26 -18.81
C HIS A 23 14.35 -11.68 -17.40
N GLU A 24 13.40 -12.17 -16.59
CA GLU A 24 13.25 -11.68 -15.21
C GLU A 24 14.21 -12.39 -14.25
N ASN A 25 14.55 -13.65 -14.52
CA ASN A 25 15.29 -14.52 -13.62
C ASN A 25 16.15 -15.54 -14.39
N PHE A 26 17.04 -16.23 -13.67
CA PHE A 26 17.95 -17.24 -14.18
C PHE A 26 17.25 -18.38 -14.96
N LEU A 27 16.08 -18.84 -14.51
CA LEU A 27 15.36 -19.96 -15.13
C LEU A 27 14.72 -19.56 -16.46
N ASP A 28 14.39 -18.28 -16.66
CA ASP A 28 13.90 -17.77 -17.95
C ASP A 28 15.06 -17.71 -18.97
N ALA A 29 16.20 -17.12 -18.57
CA ALA A 29 17.37 -17.04 -19.43
C ALA A 29 17.92 -18.44 -19.78
N LEU A 30 17.95 -19.36 -18.81
CA LEU A 30 18.30 -20.76 -19.04
C LEU A 30 17.30 -21.46 -19.98
N GLN A 31 16.00 -21.15 -19.88
CA GLN A 31 14.99 -21.79 -20.74
C GLN A 31 15.22 -21.48 -22.21
N GLU A 32 15.53 -20.23 -22.58
CA GLU A 32 15.85 -19.87 -23.97
C GLU A 32 17.02 -20.67 -24.52
N LEU A 33 18.09 -20.86 -23.76
CA LEU A 33 19.26 -21.61 -24.23
C LEU A 33 18.91 -23.07 -24.51
N ILE A 34 18.09 -23.69 -23.64
CA ILE A 34 17.59 -25.06 -23.84
C ILE A 34 16.62 -25.13 -25.03
N ASP A 35 15.74 -24.14 -25.18
CA ASP A 35 14.78 -24.08 -26.29
C ASP A 35 15.48 -23.95 -27.64
N ASN A 36 16.58 -23.16 -27.72
CA ASN A 36 17.42 -23.07 -28.92
C ASN A 36 18.07 -24.44 -29.25
N SER A 37 18.62 -25.14 -28.25
CA SER A 37 19.19 -26.48 -28.42
C SER A 37 18.16 -27.53 -28.85
N VAL A 38 16.91 -27.43 -28.38
CA VAL A 38 15.80 -28.31 -28.83
C VAL A 38 15.37 -27.95 -30.26
N ALA A 39 15.23 -26.65 -30.57
CA ALA A 39 14.83 -26.18 -31.90
C ALA A 39 15.86 -26.49 -32.99
N ALA A 40 17.15 -26.63 -32.63
CA ALA A 40 18.21 -27.00 -33.55
C ALA A 40 17.97 -28.36 -34.24
N SER A 41 17.24 -29.28 -33.58
CA SER A 41 16.89 -30.61 -34.12
C SER A 41 15.38 -30.81 -34.36
N ILE A 42 14.51 -29.92 -33.87
CA ILE A 42 13.05 -30.06 -34.03
C ILE A 42 12.47 -28.91 -34.84
N ASN A 43 12.20 -29.18 -36.11
CA ASN A 43 11.71 -28.20 -37.06
C ASN A 43 10.18 -27.99 -37.04
N SER A 44 9.39 -28.99 -36.65
CA SER A 44 7.92 -28.86 -36.54
C SER A 44 7.27 -29.94 -35.67
N GLU A 45 5.98 -29.78 -35.36
CA GLU A 45 5.16 -30.73 -34.59
C GLU A 45 5.16 -32.16 -35.17
N SER A 46 5.41 -32.36 -36.47
CA SER A 46 5.44 -33.70 -37.09
C SER A 46 6.48 -34.65 -36.49
N TYR A 47 7.53 -34.09 -35.87
CA TYR A 47 8.54 -34.85 -35.14
C TYR A 47 7.93 -35.73 -34.03
N PHE A 48 6.87 -35.25 -33.37
CA PHE A 48 6.25 -36.00 -32.27
C PHE A 48 5.35 -37.16 -32.74
N ASP A 49 4.98 -37.19 -34.02
CA ASP A 49 4.22 -38.29 -34.63
C ASP A 49 5.15 -39.34 -35.28
N ASN A 50 6.30 -38.90 -35.80
CA ASN A 50 7.32 -39.77 -36.37
C ASN A 50 8.72 -39.14 -36.18
N PRO A 51 9.41 -39.42 -35.07
CA PRO A 51 10.74 -38.87 -34.80
C PRO A 51 11.76 -39.47 -35.77
N ASP A 52 12.46 -38.60 -36.47
CA ASP A 52 13.50 -38.91 -37.46
C ASP A 52 14.92 -38.58 -36.96
N GLU A 53 15.05 -37.64 -36.03
CA GLU A 53 16.32 -37.27 -35.37
C GLU A 53 16.31 -37.58 -33.85
N GLN A 54 17.49 -37.86 -33.30
CA GLN A 54 17.70 -38.00 -31.84
C GLN A 54 18.07 -36.64 -31.24
N VAL A 55 17.39 -36.24 -30.17
CA VAL A 55 17.71 -35.00 -29.44
C VAL A 55 18.46 -35.33 -28.17
N GLU A 56 19.73 -34.94 -28.10
CA GLU A 56 20.58 -35.12 -26.93
C GLU A 56 21.12 -33.78 -26.43
N ILE A 57 20.85 -33.44 -25.16
CA ILE A 57 21.24 -32.16 -24.55
C ILE A 57 21.93 -32.43 -23.21
N SER A 58 23.09 -31.83 -22.98
CA SER A 58 23.80 -31.85 -21.70
C SER A 58 23.79 -30.46 -21.07
N ILE A 59 23.51 -30.40 -19.76
CA ILE A 59 23.55 -29.17 -18.97
C ILE A 59 24.47 -29.38 -17.77
N HIS A 60 25.58 -28.65 -17.66
CA HIS A 60 26.52 -28.75 -16.54
C HIS A 60 26.56 -27.45 -15.72
N PHE A 61 26.43 -27.53 -14.41
CA PHE A 61 26.45 -26.38 -13.50
C PHE A 61 27.69 -26.40 -12.59
N VAL A 62 28.56 -25.41 -12.71
CA VAL A 62 29.72 -25.21 -11.82
C VAL A 62 29.44 -24.04 -10.88
N ARG A 63 29.32 -24.30 -9.58
CA ARG A 63 29.19 -23.25 -8.55
C ARG A 63 30.54 -22.97 -7.92
N GLY A 64 31.01 -21.72 -8.04
CA GLY A 64 32.16 -21.19 -7.33
C GLY A 64 31.77 -20.54 -6.00
N GLU A 65 32.66 -19.70 -5.45
CA GLU A 65 32.34 -18.90 -4.26
C GLU A 65 31.27 -17.84 -4.60
N ASP A 66 31.50 -17.03 -5.64
CA ASP A 66 30.64 -15.88 -6.02
C ASP A 66 29.87 -16.02 -7.34
N THR A 67 30.16 -17.05 -8.16
CA THR A 67 29.57 -17.25 -9.50
C THR A 67 28.99 -18.65 -9.70
N VAL A 68 28.09 -18.77 -10.68
CA VAL A 68 27.63 -20.04 -11.25
C VAL A 68 27.79 -19.99 -12.76
N THR A 69 28.60 -20.90 -13.31
CA THR A 69 28.74 -21.10 -14.76
C THR A 69 27.88 -22.28 -15.18
N THR A 70 27.05 -22.07 -16.19
CA THR A 70 26.19 -23.10 -16.79
C THR A 70 26.67 -23.39 -18.20
N TYR A 71 26.98 -24.65 -18.48
CA TYR A 71 27.31 -25.16 -19.80
C TYR A 71 26.09 -25.89 -20.36
N ILE A 72 25.76 -25.67 -21.62
CA ILE A 72 24.63 -26.27 -22.33
C ILE A 72 25.16 -26.73 -23.68
N SER A 73 25.01 -28.01 -23.99
CA SER A 73 25.56 -28.63 -25.19
C SER A 73 24.48 -29.45 -25.89
N ASP A 74 24.36 -29.31 -27.20
CA ASP A 74 23.51 -30.15 -28.05
C ASP A 74 24.30 -30.84 -29.17
N THR A 75 23.76 -31.97 -29.64
CA THR A 75 24.24 -32.69 -30.83
C THR A 75 23.52 -32.23 -32.10
N GLY A 76 23.02 -30.99 -32.15
CA GLY A 76 22.31 -30.43 -33.30
C GLY A 76 23.23 -30.20 -34.51
N PRO A 77 22.71 -29.67 -35.63
CA PRO A 77 23.49 -29.44 -36.86
C PRO A 77 24.60 -28.38 -36.72
N GLY A 78 24.59 -27.62 -35.62
CA GLY A 78 25.51 -26.51 -35.34
C GLY A 78 25.22 -25.24 -36.13
N ILE A 79 25.88 -24.14 -35.77
CA ILE A 79 25.67 -22.82 -36.36
C ILE A 79 26.86 -22.47 -37.27
N SER A 80 26.61 -22.13 -38.53
CA SER A 80 27.69 -21.77 -39.46
C SER A 80 28.31 -20.40 -39.15
N ARG A 81 29.57 -20.18 -39.56
CA ARG A 81 30.24 -18.86 -39.45
C ARG A 81 29.42 -17.74 -40.10
N GLN A 82 28.78 -18.00 -41.24
CA GLN A 82 27.93 -17.02 -41.93
C GLN A 82 26.66 -16.71 -41.15
N GLU A 83 26.07 -17.72 -40.50
CA GLU A 83 24.86 -17.57 -39.69
C GLU A 83 25.14 -16.72 -38.44
N LEU A 84 26.28 -16.96 -37.77
CA LEU A 84 26.74 -16.15 -36.65
C LEU A 84 26.92 -14.67 -37.02
N GLN A 85 27.57 -14.39 -38.17
CA GLN A 85 27.86 -13.04 -38.64
C GLN A 85 26.62 -12.29 -39.13
N ASN A 86 25.74 -12.95 -39.90
CA ASN A 86 24.65 -12.29 -40.61
C ASN A 86 23.36 -12.20 -39.80
N HIS A 87 23.10 -13.16 -38.90
CA HIS A 87 21.83 -13.31 -38.21
C HIS A 87 21.99 -13.35 -36.67
N VAL A 88 22.83 -14.24 -36.12
CA VAL A 88 22.89 -14.47 -34.66
C VAL A 88 23.45 -13.29 -33.87
N PHE A 89 24.50 -12.59 -34.32
CA PHE A 89 25.08 -11.45 -33.58
C PHE A 89 24.85 -10.06 -34.21
N ARG A 90 24.07 -9.98 -35.29
CA ARG A 90 23.79 -8.71 -35.98
C ARG A 90 22.68 -7.89 -35.30
N THR A 91 22.85 -6.58 -35.21
CA THR A 91 21.81 -5.64 -34.72
C THR A 91 20.72 -5.41 -35.76
N GLY A 92 19.46 -5.32 -35.30
CA GLY A 92 18.33 -4.89 -36.12
C GLY A 92 17.77 -5.94 -37.09
N ASN A 93 18.33 -7.16 -37.16
CA ASN A 93 17.77 -8.20 -38.02
C ASN A 93 16.44 -8.73 -37.45
N LYS A 94 15.40 -8.81 -38.28
CA LYS A 94 14.05 -9.29 -37.92
C LYS A 94 13.69 -10.61 -38.62
N GLU A 95 14.63 -11.22 -39.33
CA GLU A 95 14.41 -12.49 -39.99
C GLU A 95 14.05 -13.59 -38.97
N ILE A 96 13.02 -14.36 -39.32
CA ILE A 96 12.50 -15.48 -38.52
C ILE A 96 13.44 -16.67 -38.75
N SER A 97 13.89 -17.30 -37.67
CA SER A 97 14.64 -18.56 -37.73
C SER A 97 13.68 -19.74 -37.87
N GLU A 98 14.02 -20.70 -38.72
CA GLU A 98 13.27 -21.96 -38.82
C GLU A 98 13.50 -22.82 -37.56
N GLY A 99 12.44 -23.42 -37.01
CA GLY A 99 12.48 -24.27 -35.81
C GLY A 99 11.24 -24.11 -34.92
N ILE A 100 10.78 -25.18 -34.27
CA ILE A 100 9.46 -25.23 -33.59
C ILE A 100 9.31 -24.25 -32.41
N LEU A 101 10.42 -23.80 -31.81
CA LEU A 101 10.45 -22.81 -30.71
C LEU A 101 11.05 -21.45 -31.14
N ASN A 102 11.41 -21.28 -32.41
CA ASN A 102 12.44 -20.33 -32.86
C ASN A 102 11.92 -19.07 -33.59
N ASN A 103 10.78 -18.53 -33.18
CA ASN A 103 10.01 -17.59 -34.02
C ASN A 103 10.59 -16.14 -34.13
N VAL A 104 11.71 -15.80 -33.46
CA VAL A 104 12.29 -14.43 -33.42
C VAL A 104 13.80 -14.47 -33.14
N GLY A 105 14.64 -13.93 -34.04
CA GLY A 105 16.12 -14.00 -34.02
C GLY A 105 16.86 -13.15 -32.95
N TRP A 106 16.30 -12.99 -31.76
CA TRP A 106 16.88 -12.21 -30.64
C TRP A 106 17.05 -13.00 -29.33
N GLY A 107 16.36 -14.13 -29.14
CA GLY A 107 16.30 -14.85 -27.85
C GLY A 107 17.67 -15.27 -27.30
N LEU A 108 18.51 -15.92 -28.12
CA LEU A 108 19.87 -16.30 -27.72
C LEU A 108 20.72 -15.10 -27.27
N LYS A 109 20.68 -13.99 -28.02
CA LYS A 109 21.40 -12.75 -27.64
C LYS A 109 20.91 -12.20 -26.29
N ALA A 110 19.58 -12.21 -26.07
CA ALA A 110 18.96 -11.64 -24.87
C ALA A 110 19.25 -12.47 -23.62
N SER A 111 19.22 -13.80 -23.75
CA SER A 111 19.63 -14.70 -22.68
C SER A 111 21.08 -14.48 -22.30
N LEU A 112 22.01 -14.50 -23.27
CA LEU A 112 23.42 -14.21 -23.02
C LEU A 112 23.62 -12.85 -22.32
N ALA A 113 22.96 -11.79 -22.81
CA ALA A 113 23.01 -10.46 -22.19
C ALA A 113 22.52 -10.45 -20.72
N TRP A 114 21.56 -11.30 -20.33
CA TRP A 114 21.11 -11.43 -18.95
C TRP A 114 22.20 -12.03 -18.04
N PHE A 115 22.91 -13.07 -18.50
CA PHE A 115 24.05 -13.65 -17.77
C PHE A 115 25.15 -12.60 -17.54
N GLU A 116 25.42 -11.76 -18.54
CA GLU A 116 26.36 -10.65 -18.41
C GLU A 116 25.94 -9.59 -17.39
N GLU A 117 24.70 -9.12 -17.49
CA GLU A 117 24.17 -8.07 -16.63
C GLU A 117 24.14 -8.54 -15.16
N SER A 118 23.88 -9.83 -14.92
CA SER A 118 23.99 -10.48 -13.60
C SER A 118 25.38 -10.34 -12.97
N LEU A 119 26.46 -10.41 -13.76
CA LEU A 119 27.84 -10.19 -13.28
C LEU A 119 28.14 -8.70 -13.04
N LYS A 120 27.69 -7.82 -13.96
CA LYS A 120 27.85 -6.34 -13.84
C LYS A 120 27.26 -5.80 -12.54
N GLN A 121 26.03 -6.21 -12.21
CA GLN A 121 25.31 -5.76 -11.01
C GLN A 121 25.98 -6.13 -9.67
N ARG A 122 26.97 -7.04 -9.69
CA ARG A 122 27.65 -7.56 -8.49
C ARG A 122 29.16 -7.31 -8.47
N ASP A 123 29.70 -6.58 -9.44
CA ASP A 123 31.15 -6.35 -9.64
C ASP A 123 31.97 -7.66 -9.74
N ALA A 124 31.33 -8.76 -10.17
CA ALA A 124 31.89 -10.11 -10.22
C ALA A 124 32.53 -10.47 -11.58
N GLY A 125 32.48 -9.55 -12.54
CA GLY A 125 32.87 -9.77 -13.94
C GLY A 125 34.35 -9.50 -14.28
N ASN A 126 35.17 -9.05 -13.33
CA ASN A 126 36.54 -8.58 -13.62
C ASN A 126 37.56 -9.72 -13.89
N ASP A 127 37.34 -10.92 -13.35
CA ASP A 127 38.22 -12.10 -13.48
C ASP A 127 37.49 -13.35 -14.04
N THR A 128 36.28 -13.19 -14.61
CA THR A 128 35.43 -14.31 -15.06
C THR A 128 35.04 -14.23 -16.54
N ASN A 129 34.95 -15.39 -17.20
CA ASN A 129 34.44 -15.47 -18.57
C ASN A 129 32.91 -15.32 -18.57
N TRP A 130 32.44 -14.39 -19.40
CA TRP A 130 31.05 -13.99 -19.50
C TRP A 130 30.21 -15.08 -20.20
N PHE A 131 30.55 -15.39 -21.46
CA PHE A 131 30.01 -16.53 -22.22
C PHE A 131 30.91 -16.99 -23.40
N SER A 132 30.69 -18.22 -23.89
CA SER A 132 30.99 -18.78 -25.25
C SER A 132 30.31 -20.15 -25.35
N LEU A 133 29.50 -20.57 -26.33
CA LEU A 133 29.43 -20.34 -27.75
C LEU A 133 30.68 -20.81 -28.53
N VAL A 134 30.88 -22.13 -28.44
CA VAL A 134 31.64 -22.96 -29.36
C VAL A 134 30.63 -23.74 -30.23
N THR A 135 30.85 -23.87 -31.53
CA THR A 135 29.92 -24.60 -32.41
C THR A 135 30.62 -25.15 -33.64
N GLN A 136 30.11 -26.27 -34.17
CA GLN A 136 30.64 -26.96 -35.33
C GLN A 136 29.51 -27.52 -36.18
N THR A 137 29.61 -27.40 -37.50
CA THR A 137 28.72 -28.09 -38.45
C THR A 137 29.51 -29.20 -39.15
N SER A 138 28.82 -30.25 -39.60
CA SER A 138 29.42 -31.42 -40.29
C SER A 138 30.18 -31.10 -41.60
N GLN A 139 30.19 -29.84 -42.04
CA GLN A 139 30.89 -29.36 -43.23
C GLN A 139 31.90 -28.23 -42.95
N SER A 140 32.07 -27.80 -41.69
CA SER A 140 32.86 -26.62 -41.31
C SER A 140 33.90 -26.90 -40.23
N GLU A 141 34.84 -25.98 -40.05
CA GLU A 141 35.72 -25.94 -38.88
C GLU A 141 34.94 -25.61 -37.59
N CYS A 142 35.43 -26.10 -36.45
CA CYS A 142 34.92 -25.70 -35.13
C CYS A 142 35.26 -24.23 -34.87
N ILE A 143 34.29 -23.44 -34.41
CA ILE A 143 34.42 -21.99 -34.21
C ILE A 143 33.93 -21.56 -32.82
N ARG A 144 34.52 -20.48 -32.31
CA ARG A 144 34.26 -19.92 -30.97
C ARG A 144 33.96 -18.42 -31.06
N VAL A 145 33.04 -17.96 -30.21
CA VAL A 145 32.70 -16.55 -29.99
C VAL A 145 32.66 -16.29 -28.49
N ASP A 146 33.49 -15.37 -28.02
CA ASP A 146 33.60 -14.99 -26.61
C ASP A 146 32.86 -13.68 -26.31
N GLY A 147 32.22 -13.59 -25.14
CA GLY A 147 31.70 -12.34 -24.58
C GLY A 147 32.77 -11.44 -23.94
N PRO A 148 32.40 -10.22 -23.51
CA PRO A 148 31.03 -9.71 -23.43
C PRO A 148 30.44 -9.20 -24.77
N ILE A 149 29.11 -9.12 -24.86
CA ILE A 149 28.36 -8.53 -25.98
C ILE A 149 28.75 -7.06 -26.11
N THR A 150 29.64 -6.81 -27.08
CA THR A 150 30.26 -5.52 -27.37
C THR A 150 30.18 -5.23 -28.87
N GLY A 151 30.69 -4.08 -29.31
CA GLY A 151 30.56 -3.63 -30.71
C GLY A 151 31.20 -4.56 -31.75
N ASP A 152 32.24 -5.31 -31.37
CA ASP A 152 32.98 -6.25 -32.23
C ASP A 152 33.14 -7.61 -31.51
N LEU A 153 32.33 -8.60 -31.87
CA LEU A 153 32.51 -9.99 -31.41
C LEU A 153 33.40 -10.76 -32.41
N PRO A 154 34.62 -11.17 -32.05
CA PRO A 154 35.51 -11.91 -32.93
C PRO A 154 35.12 -13.39 -33.01
N ILE A 155 35.18 -13.99 -34.22
CA ILE A 155 34.94 -15.43 -34.41
C ILE A 155 36.27 -16.15 -34.65
N SER A 156 36.79 -16.83 -33.64
CA SER A 156 38.01 -17.64 -33.71
C SER A 156 37.73 -19.08 -34.14
N SER A 157 38.77 -19.80 -34.55
CA SER A 157 38.75 -21.27 -34.65
C SER A 157 38.91 -21.86 -33.24
N ALA A 158 38.14 -22.88 -32.90
CA ALA A 158 38.27 -23.62 -31.65
C ALA A 158 39.07 -24.92 -31.83
N ASP A 159 39.76 -25.38 -30.77
CA ASP A 159 40.40 -26.69 -30.73
C ASP A 159 39.60 -27.77 -29.97
N GLU A 160 40.08 -29.01 -30.02
CA GLU A 160 39.46 -30.19 -29.39
C GLU A 160 39.27 -30.01 -27.87
N SER A 161 40.17 -29.30 -27.20
CA SER A 161 40.07 -29.03 -25.76
C SER A 161 39.03 -27.96 -25.43
N GLU A 162 38.74 -27.06 -26.38
CA GLU A 162 37.67 -26.05 -26.27
C GLU A 162 36.30 -26.65 -26.57
N TRP A 163 36.22 -27.63 -27.47
CA TRP A 163 35.00 -28.42 -27.73
C TRP A 163 34.56 -29.21 -26.49
N GLU A 164 35.50 -29.84 -25.78
CA GLU A 164 35.19 -30.69 -24.62
C GLU A 164 34.80 -29.93 -23.33
N ILE A 165 34.86 -28.59 -23.30
CA ILE A 165 34.62 -27.81 -22.08
C ILE A 165 33.20 -27.98 -21.56
N GLY A 166 33.07 -28.42 -20.31
CA GLY A 166 31.79 -28.57 -19.62
C GLY A 166 31.01 -29.84 -19.96
N LEU A 167 31.52 -30.68 -20.87
CA LEU A 167 30.93 -31.98 -21.17
C LEU A 167 31.14 -32.96 -20.01
N PRO A 168 30.10 -33.70 -19.59
CA PRO A 168 30.25 -34.76 -18.60
C PRO A 168 30.91 -36.01 -19.20
N ASP A 169 31.93 -36.56 -18.53
CA ASP A 169 32.60 -37.82 -18.93
C ASP A 169 31.65 -39.03 -19.02
N THR A 170 30.43 -38.92 -18.51
CA THR A 170 29.40 -39.97 -18.52
C THR A 170 28.59 -40.04 -19.80
N VAL A 171 28.72 -39.07 -20.71
CA VAL A 171 27.95 -38.99 -21.98
C VAL A 171 28.93 -38.93 -23.17
N PRO A 172 29.41 -40.09 -23.67
CA PRO A 172 30.50 -40.14 -24.65
C PRO A 172 30.10 -39.66 -26.06
N THR A 173 28.80 -39.65 -26.37
CA THR A 173 28.20 -39.22 -27.63
C THR A 173 28.61 -37.81 -28.07
N PHE A 174 28.73 -36.86 -27.13
CA PHE A 174 29.24 -35.51 -27.42
C PHE A 174 30.73 -35.48 -27.85
N LYS A 175 31.53 -36.46 -27.44
CA LYS A 175 32.96 -36.56 -27.81
C LYS A 175 33.14 -37.21 -29.19
N ASP A 176 32.19 -38.05 -29.61
CA ASP A 176 32.18 -38.71 -30.92
C ASP A 176 31.41 -37.92 -32.01
N SER A 177 30.70 -36.84 -31.64
CA SER A 177 29.95 -35.98 -32.58
C SER A 177 30.85 -35.00 -33.34
N ASP A 178 30.65 -34.86 -34.65
CA ASP A 178 31.32 -33.87 -35.51
C ASP A 178 30.45 -32.63 -35.82
N HIS A 179 29.33 -32.47 -35.11
CA HIS A 179 28.45 -31.31 -35.15
C HIS A 179 27.77 -31.03 -33.80
N GLY A 180 27.36 -29.77 -33.57
CA GLY A 180 26.68 -29.33 -32.35
C GLY A 180 26.93 -27.86 -31.97
N THR A 181 26.29 -27.43 -30.88
CA THR A 181 26.50 -26.11 -30.27
C THR A 181 26.65 -26.22 -28.74
N HIS A 182 27.76 -25.67 -28.22
CA HIS A 182 28.11 -25.67 -26.79
C HIS A 182 28.15 -24.22 -26.28
N ILE A 183 27.35 -23.90 -25.25
CA ILE A 183 27.20 -22.58 -24.64
C ILE A 183 27.54 -22.66 -23.16
N HIS A 184 28.66 -22.07 -22.75
CA HIS A 184 28.90 -21.67 -21.37
C HIS A 184 28.44 -20.24 -21.16
N ALA A 185 27.72 -19.99 -20.06
CA ALA A 185 27.31 -18.67 -19.62
C ALA A 185 27.44 -18.57 -18.09
N THR A 186 28.05 -17.49 -17.60
CA THR A 186 28.33 -17.28 -16.18
C THR A 186 27.45 -16.19 -15.60
N CYS A 187 26.85 -16.44 -14.44
CA CYS A 187 26.05 -15.45 -13.69
C CYS A 187 26.60 -15.29 -12.27
N ALA A 188 26.19 -14.23 -11.58
CA ALA A 188 26.46 -14.09 -10.15
C ALA A 188 25.68 -15.16 -9.37
N ARG A 189 26.36 -15.88 -8.47
CA ARG A 189 25.79 -16.96 -7.66
C ARG A 189 24.56 -16.51 -6.89
N SER A 190 24.54 -15.27 -6.40
CA SER A 190 23.40 -14.72 -5.67
C SER A 190 22.10 -14.68 -6.49
N GLN A 191 22.15 -14.53 -7.82
CA GLN A 191 20.95 -14.63 -8.66
C GLN A 191 20.53 -16.09 -8.80
N PHE A 192 21.46 -16.99 -9.15
CA PHE A 192 21.18 -18.44 -9.22
C PHE A 192 20.59 -19.00 -7.92
N ASP A 193 21.21 -18.69 -6.76
CA ASP A 193 20.77 -19.19 -5.47
C ASP A 193 19.39 -18.62 -5.05
N ASN A 194 19.01 -17.42 -5.55
CA ASN A 194 17.70 -16.77 -5.35
C ASN A 194 16.60 -17.23 -6.33
N ASP A 195 16.97 -17.70 -7.52
CA ASP A 195 16.00 -18.09 -8.56
C ASP A 195 15.76 -19.61 -8.56
N VAL A 196 16.80 -20.39 -8.26
CA VAL A 196 16.77 -21.85 -8.28
C VAL A 196 16.59 -22.38 -6.85
N TRP A 197 15.34 -22.56 -6.44
CA TRP A 197 14.91 -23.10 -5.13
C TRP A 197 15.63 -22.42 -3.92
N PRO A 198 15.15 -21.23 -3.48
CA PRO A 198 15.86 -20.39 -2.51
C PRO A 198 16.15 -21.03 -1.16
N SER A 199 15.30 -21.97 -0.73
CA SER A 199 15.37 -22.59 0.60
C SER A 199 16.24 -23.85 0.67
N ALA A 200 17.11 -24.10 -0.32
CA ALA A 200 18.12 -25.16 -0.22
C ALA A 200 19.53 -24.61 -0.41
N ASP A 201 20.45 -25.06 0.43
CA ASP A 201 21.84 -24.63 0.44
C ASP A 201 22.73 -25.46 -0.51
N SER A 202 22.44 -26.76 -0.66
CA SER A 202 23.22 -27.67 -1.52
C SER A 202 22.87 -27.49 -2.99
N LEU A 203 23.92 -27.45 -3.84
CA LEU A 203 23.73 -27.38 -5.29
C LEU A 203 22.92 -28.57 -5.79
N GLU A 204 23.20 -29.78 -5.29
CA GLU A 204 22.42 -31.00 -5.59
C GLU A 204 20.90 -30.77 -5.50
N THR A 205 20.41 -30.16 -4.41
CA THR A 205 18.97 -29.97 -4.20
C THR A 205 18.38 -28.95 -5.18
N LYS A 206 19.13 -27.89 -5.50
CA LYS A 206 18.77 -26.91 -6.52
C LYS A 206 18.72 -27.55 -7.91
N ILE A 207 19.66 -28.44 -8.21
CA ILE A 207 19.74 -29.18 -9.47
C ILE A 207 18.62 -30.22 -9.61
N GLN A 208 18.25 -30.93 -8.55
CA GLN A 208 17.05 -31.80 -8.58
C GLN A 208 15.76 -31.02 -8.85
N TYR A 209 15.66 -29.74 -8.43
CA TYR A 209 14.53 -28.88 -8.80
C TYR A 209 14.55 -28.51 -10.30
N VAL A 210 15.72 -28.17 -10.87
CA VAL A 210 15.86 -27.95 -12.33
C VAL A 210 15.51 -29.22 -13.12
N ARG A 211 16.03 -30.38 -12.69
CA ARG A 211 15.74 -31.70 -13.26
C ARG A 211 14.24 -31.98 -13.31
N GLU A 212 13.54 -31.76 -12.20
CA GLU A 212 12.09 -31.96 -12.14
C GLU A 212 11.33 -30.95 -13.02
N ARG A 213 11.75 -29.68 -13.04
CA ARG A 213 11.18 -28.66 -13.94
C ARG A 213 11.30 -29.07 -15.40
N LEU A 214 12.50 -29.43 -15.87
CA LEU A 214 12.69 -29.87 -17.26
C LEU A 214 11.94 -31.17 -17.56
N GLY A 215 11.85 -32.09 -16.59
CA GLY A 215 11.05 -33.31 -16.69
C GLY A 215 9.54 -33.07 -16.85
N VAL A 216 9.01 -31.95 -16.34
CA VAL A 216 7.61 -31.52 -16.59
C VAL A 216 7.48 -30.80 -17.92
N LEU A 217 8.41 -29.91 -18.27
CA LEU A 217 8.33 -29.06 -19.47
C LEU A 217 8.53 -29.87 -20.76
N PHE A 218 9.57 -30.70 -20.82
CA PHE A 218 9.93 -31.51 -21.98
C PHE A 218 9.37 -32.94 -21.93
N ARG A 219 8.32 -33.17 -21.14
CA ARG A 219 7.76 -34.52 -20.92
C ARG A 219 7.37 -35.27 -22.20
N ARG A 220 6.94 -34.57 -23.27
CA ARG A 220 6.60 -35.18 -24.57
C ARG A 220 7.85 -35.54 -25.38
N LEU A 221 8.86 -34.66 -25.40
CA LEU A 221 10.15 -34.88 -26.08
C LEU A 221 10.87 -36.12 -25.52
N LEU A 222 10.97 -36.21 -24.20
CA LEU A 222 11.54 -37.35 -23.45
C LEU A 222 10.67 -38.61 -23.50
N SER A 223 9.51 -38.57 -24.19
CA SER A 223 8.55 -39.67 -24.27
C SER A 223 8.32 -40.22 -25.67
N VAL A 224 8.70 -39.51 -26.73
CA VAL A 224 8.43 -39.94 -28.11
C VAL A 224 9.41 -41.03 -28.58
N GLN A 225 10.66 -40.96 -28.11
CA GLN A 225 11.73 -41.91 -28.47
C GLN A 225 12.67 -42.07 -27.28
N GLU A 226 13.02 -43.32 -26.94
CA GLU A 226 13.92 -43.65 -25.80
C GLU A 226 15.35 -43.09 -25.94
N ALA A 227 15.76 -42.74 -27.16
CA ALA A 227 17.07 -42.14 -27.42
C ALA A 227 17.12 -40.62 -27.11
N ASN A 228 15.98 -39.95 -26.94
CA ASN A 228 15.95 -38.53 -26.61
C ASN A 228 16.30 -38.34 -25.14
N GLN A 229 17.36 -37.57 -24.86
CA GLN A 229 17.90 -37.43 -23.51
C GLN A 229 18.26 -35.98 -23.19
N ILE A 230 17.92 -35.55 -21.98
CA ILE A 230 18.50 -34.36 -21.37
C ILE A 230 19.24 -34.82 -20.11
N VAL A 231 20.54 -34.55 -20.04
CA VAL A 231 21.41 -34.90 -18.90
C VAL A 231 21.79 -33.63 -18.16
N ILE A 232 21.60 -33.61 -16.83
CA ILE A 232 22.08 -32.52 -15.99
C ILE A 232 23.21 -33.04 -15.09
N SER A 233 24.31 -32.31 -15.04
CA SER A 233 25.41 -32.57 -14.10
C SER A 233 25.80 -31.30 -13.34
N TYR A 234 26.51 -31.46 -12.23
CA TYR A 234 26.96 -30.32 -11.43
C TYR A 234 28.29 -30.58 -10.74
N HIS A 235 28.97 -29.48 -10.39
CA HIS A 235 30.16 -29.46 -9.57
C HIS A 235 30.11 -28.23 -8.62
N ASP A 236 30.01 -28.51 -7.31
CA ASP A 236 29.97 -27.49 -6.26
C ASP A 236 31.37 -27.31 -5.68
N LEU A 237 32.15 -26.37 -6.25
CA LEU A 237 33.57 -26.20 -5.92
C LEU A 237 33.85 -25.97 -4.42
N PRO A 238 33.08 -25.15 -3.68
CA PRO A 238 33.30 -24.94 -2.24
C PRO A 238 33.15 -26.21 -1.39
N ASN A 239 32.28 -27.14 -1.81
CA ASN A 239 32.01 -28.39 -1.10
C ASN A 239 32.73 -29.61 -1.71
N ASN A 240 33.34 -29.45 -2.88
CA ASN A 240 33.89 -30.53 -3.72
C ASN A 240 32.86 -31.68 -3.94
N ASP A 241 31.60 -31.30 -4.12
CA ASP A 241 30.50 -32.22 -4.40
C ASP A 241 30.15 -32.21 -5.89
N ARG A 242 29.71 -33.36 -6.42
CA ARG A 242 29.40 -33.52 -7.85
C ARG A 242 28.41 -34.65 -8.09
N GLY A 243 27.53 -34.46 -9.05
CA GLY A 243 26.54 -35.45 -9.45
C GLY A 243 26.15 -35.31 -10.91
N THR A 244 25.52 -36.36 -11.44
CA THR A 244 24.93 -36.39 -12.78
C THR A 244 23.59 -37.10 -12.70
N PHE A 245 22.57 -36.54 -13.35
CA PHE A 245 21.20 -36.97 -13.34
C PHE A 245 20.60 -36.88 -14.73
N GLU A 246 19.96 -37.95 -15.18
CA GLU A 246 19.09 -37.93 -16.35
C GLU A 246 17.77 -37.22 -16.01
N VAL A 247 17.31 -36.31 -16.88
CA VAL A 247 15.98 -35.70 -16.81
C VAL A 247 14.96 -36.72 -17.29
N VAL A 248 13.91 -36.93 -16.49
CA VAL A 248 12.92 -37.98 -16.70
C VAL A 248 11.52 -37.38 -16.85
N PRO A 249 10.67 -37.91 -17.75
CA PRO A 249 9.37 -37.32 -18.05
C PRO A 249 8.40 -37.47 -16.88
N VAL A 250 7.98 -36.34 -16.28
CA VAL A 250 7.02 -36.32 -15.16
C VAL A 250 5.61 -36.10 -15.72
N ARG A 251 4.85 -37.19 -15.82
CA ARG A 251 3.46 -37.20 -16.32
C ARG A 251 2.45 -37.16 -15.17
N PRO A 252 1.28 -36.50 -15.33
CA PRO A 252 0.17 -36.64 -14.39
C PRO A 252 -0.34 -38.09 -14.39
N ILE A 253 -0.76 -38.58 -13.22
CA ILE A 253 -1.58 -39.78 -13.05
C ILE A 253 -2.89 -39.32 -12.42
N TYR A 254 -4.02 -39.78 -12.94
CA TYR A 254 -5.35 -39.45 -12.43
C TYR A 254 -5.87 -40.58 -11.53
N SER A 255 -6.65 -40.20 -10.51
CA SER A 255 -7.16 -41.14 -9.49
C SER A 255 -8.36 -42.00 -9.93
N ASP A 256 -9.04 -41.58 -11.00
CA ASP A 256 -10.08 -42.36 -11.69
C ASP A 256 -10.08 -41.96 -13.18
N GLU A 257 -9.74 -42.91 -14.06
CA GLU A 257 -9.69 -42.67 -15.51
C GLU A 257 -11.10 -42.52 -16.11
N ASP A 258 -12.13 -43.13 -15.51
CA ASP A 258 -13.53 -43.03 -15.97
C ASP A 258 -14.16 -41.66 -15.62
N GLN A 259 -13.52 -40.87 -14.73
CA GLN A 259 -13.93 -39.50 -14.37
C GLN A 259 -13.05 -38.42 -15.03
N MET A 260 -12.13 -38.79 -15.93
CA MET A 260 -11.30 -37.81 -16.62
C MET A 260 -12.11 -37.04 -17.68
N LYS A 261 -12.13 -35.72 -17.57
CA LYS A 261 -12.71 -34.83 -18.60
C LYS A 261 -11.76 -34.77 -19.79
N ALA A 262 -12.24 -35.15 -20.96
CA ALA A 262 -11.49 -35.13 -22.21
C ALA A 262 -12.31 -34.46 -23.31
N HIS A 263 -11.75 -33.43 -23.96
CA HIS A 263 -12.43 -32.66 -25.00
C HIS A 263 -11.46 -32.27 -26.12
N GLN A 264 -11.94 -32.27 -27.36
CA GLN A 264 -11.16 -31.87 -28.54
C GLN A 264 -12.03 -30.96 -29.40
N PHE A 265 -11.51 -29.78 -29.73
CA PHE A 265 -12.22 -28.74 -30.46
C PHE A 265 -11.28 -27.98 -31.40
N GLU A 266 -11.85 -27.29 -32.39
CA GLU A 266 -11.11 -26.43 -33.31
C GLU A 266 -11.39 -24.97 -32.98
N VAL A 267 -10.34 -24.14 -32.97
CA VAL A 267 -10.42 -22.68 -32.82
C VAL A 267 -10.01 -22.03 -34.13
N SER A 268 -10.76 -21.01 -34.56
CA SER A 268 -10.47 -20.23 -35.77
C SER A 268 -10.48 -18.74 -35.46
N THR A 269 -9.43 -18.01 -35.83
CA THR A 269 -9.30 -16.57 -35.55
C THR A 269 -9.91 -15.73 -36.69
N ALA A 270 -10.24 -14.46 -36.42
CA ALA A 270 -10.70 -13.50 -37.42
C ALA A 270 -9.65 -13.20 -38.51
N LEU A 271 -8.38 -13.52 -38.27
CA LEU A 271 -7.29 -13.44 -39.25
C LEU A 271 -7.20 -14.67 -40.17
N GLY A 272 -7.94 -15.73 -39.88
CA GLY A 272 -7.95 -16.97 -40.65
C GLY A 272 -6.98 -18.04 -40.14
N ASP A 273 -6.45 -17.90 -38.92
CA ASP A 273 -5.63 -18.95 -38.32
C ASP A 273 -6.49 -20.07 -37.74
N HIS A 274 -6.01 -21.31 -37.85
CA HIS A 274 -6.74 -22.50 -37.41
C HIS A 274 -5.89 -23.33 -36.44
N TYR A 275 -6.51 -23.74 -35.33
CA TYR A 275 -5.88 -24.54 -34.28
C TYR A 275 -6.77 -25.70 -33.86
N GLU A 276 -6.17 -26.86 -33.60
CA GLU A 276 -6.78 -27.98 -32.90
C GLU A 276 -6.35 -27.93 -31.44
N VAL A 277 -7.31 -27.96 -30.52
CA VAL A 277 -7.09 -27.91 -29.08
C VAL A 277 -7.58 -29.22 -28.45
N GLN A 278 -6.72 -29.84 -27.64
CA GLN A 278 -7.03 -31.05 -26.89
C GLN A 278 -6.89 -30.76 -25.39
N TYR A 279 -7.97 -30.94 -24.64
CA TYR A 279 -8.03 -30.73 -23.19
C TYR A 279 -8.25 -32.07 -22.49
N GLU A 280 -7.41 -32.37 -21.50
CA GLU A 280 -7.56 -33.49 -20.56
C GLU A 280 -7.43 -32.96 -19.12
N ALA A 281 -8.35 -33.29 -18.22
CA ALA A 281 -8.28 -32.88 -16.82
C ALA A 281 -9.01 -33.82 -15.87
N GLY A 282 -8.64 -33.77 -14.59
CA GLY A 282 -9.28 -34.56 -13.54
C GLY A 282 -8.56 -34.42 -12.20
N THR A 283 -8.87 -35.34 -11.28
CA THR A 283 -8.23 -35.38 -9.96
C THR A 283 -6.95 -36.21 -9.99
N LEU A 284 -5.81 -35.55 -9.76
CA LEU A 284 -4.48 -36.16 -9.72
C LEU A 284 -4.31 -37.12 -8.53
N ASP A 285 -3.71 -38.28 -8.78
CA ASP A 285 -3.16 -39.17 -7.77
C ASP A 285 -1.67 -38.86 -7.54
N ILE A 286 -1.41 -37.81 -6.77
CA ILE A 286 -0.05 -37.34 -6.47
C ILE A 286 0.76 -38.40 -5.69
N ASP A 287 0.10 -39.25 -4.91
CA ASP A 287 0.77 -40.30 -4.14
C ASP A 287 1.20 -41.44 -5.08
N ALA A 288 0.36 -41.88 -6.01
CA ALA A 288 0.76 -42.83 -7.06
C ALA A 288 1.88 -42.27 -7.98
N MET A 289 1.84 -40.98 -8.31
CA MET A 289 2.93 -40.31 -9.03
C MET A 289 4.25 -40.34 -8.25
N ALA A 290 4.18 -40.10 -6.93
CA ALA A 290 5.35 -40.11 -6.06
C ALA A 290 5.91 -41.53 -5.87
N ASP A 291 5.08 -42.54 -5.64
CA ASP A 291 5.53 -43.93 -5.51
C ASP A 291 6.18 -44.42 -6.82
N LYS A 292 5.58 -44.14 -7.98
CA LYS A 292 6.20 -44.45 -9.29
C LYS A 292 7.56 -43.75 -9.45
N ALA A 293 7.63 -42.45 -9.19
CA ALA A 293 8.87 -41.69 -9.31
C ALA A 293 9.97 -42.15 -8.32
N LYS A 294 9.58 -42.66 -7.16
CA LYS A 294 10.48 -43.18 -6.12
C LYS A 294 11.07 -44.54 -6.48
N ASP A 295 10.27 -45.41 -7.09
CA ASP A 295 10.69 -46.75 -7.52
C ASP A 295 11.53 -46.70 -8.81
N GLU A 296 11.14 -45.87 -9.78
CA GLU A 296 11.84 -45.73 -11.06
C GLU A 296 13.06 -44.79 -10.98
N TYR A 297 12.96 -43.68 -10.23
CA TYR A 297 13.92 -42.57 -10.26
C TYR A 297 14.33 -42.06 -8.86
N PRO A 298 14.96 -42.91 -8.02
CA PRO A 298 15.36 -42.53 -6.67
C PRO A 298 16.21 -41.26 -6.66
N GLY A 299 15.80 -40.27 -5.85
CA GLY A 299 16.43 -38.95 -5.75
C GLY A 299 15.65 -37.80 -6.43
N LEU A 300 14.71 -38.10 -7.35
CA LEU A 300 13.87 -37.06 -7.97
C LEU A 300 12.98 -36.34 -6.96
N LEU A 301 12.55 -37.00 -5.88
CA LEU A 301 11.69 -36.44 -4.84
C LEU A 301 12.49 -35.84 -3.67
N THR A 302 11.81 -35.12 -2.77
CA THR A 302 12.37 -34.74 -1.45
C THR A 302 12.54 -35.97 -0.55
N GLN A 303 13.30 -35.83 0.55
CA GLN A 303 13.38 -36.86 1.61
C GLN A 303 12.00 -37.22 2.19
N SER A 304 11.02 -36.31 2.11
CA SER A 304 9.62 -36.51 2.51
C SER A 304 8.73 -37.12 1.42
N GLY A 305 9.31 -37.59 0.31
CA GLY A 305 8.60 -38.27 -0.77
C GLY A 305 7.74 -37.36 -1.65
N LYS A 306 8.06 -36.05 -1.75
CA LYS A 306 7.26 -35.08 -2.52
C LYS A 306 8.04 -34.49 -3.69
N PHE A 307 7.34 -34.20 -4.79
CA PHE A 307 7.82 -33.34 -5.86
C PHE A 307 8.22 -31.95 -5.31
N ARG A 308 9.01 -31.17 -6.02
CA ARG A 308 9.46 -29.80 -5.68
C ARG A 308 8.78 -28.75 -6.54
N TYR A 309 8.67 -28.99 -7.84
CA TYR A 309 8.20 -28.04 -8.86
C TYR A 309 6.68 -28.06 -9.03
N ARG A 310 6.11 -29.11 -9.65
CA ARG A 310 4.72 -29.05 -10.16
C ARG A 310 3.69 -29.74 -9.26
N TYR A 311 3.84 -31.03 -9.04
CA TYR A 311 2.74 -31.86 -8.51
C TYR A 311 2.73 -31.89 -6.98
N ARG A 312 2.19 -30.83 -6.37
CA ARG A 312 1.91 -30.73 -4.93
C ARG A 312 0.45 -30.37 -4.68
N PRO A 313 -0.20 -30.96 -3.65
CA PRO A 313 -1.54 -30.57 -3.27
C PRO A 313 -1.52 -29.21 -2.57
N SER A 314 -1.75 -28.15 -3.35
CA SER A 314 -1.76 -26.76 -2.89
C SER A 314 -2.35 -25.84 -3.97
N GLN A 315 -3.07 -24.81 -3.53
CA GLN A 315 -3.75 -23.82 -4.38
C GLN A 315 -2.85 -23.28 -5.52
N ASN A 316 -1.62 -22.86 -5.19
CA ASN A 316 -0.66 -22.32 -6.16
C ASN A 316 -0.13 -23.34 -7.19
N ARG A 317 -0.53 -24.62 -7.10
CA ARG A 317 -0.07 -25.73 -7.93
C ARG A 317 -1.21 -26.54 -8.56
N GLN A 318 -2.47 -26.18 -8.31
CA GLN A 318 -3.62 -26.75 -9.03
C GLN A 318 -3.73 -26.19 -10.44
N GLY A 319 -4.45 -26.91 -11.30
CA GLY A 319 -4.79 -26.44 -12.64
C GLY A 319 -4.04 -27.14 -13.77
N VAL A 320 -4.12 -26.56 -14.95
CA VAL A 320 -3.77 -27.16 -16.24
C VAL A 320 -2.36 -26.75 -16.67
N ASP A 321 -1.66 -27.67 -17.32
CA ASP A 321 -0.43 -27.40 -18.05
C ASP A 321 -0.74 -27.10 -19.52
N ILE A 322 -0.36 -25.92 -19.99
CA ILE A 322 -0.57 -25.48 -21.38
C ILE A 322 0.64 -25.89 -22.22
N TYR A 323 0.39 -26.72 -23.22
CA TYR A 323 1.36 -27.28 -24.16
C TYR A 323 1.17 -26.68 -25.54
N ALA A 324 2.25 -26.15 -26.11
CA ALA A 324 2.33 -25.65 -27.48
C ALA A 324 3.79 -25.63 -27.93
N ASN A 325 4.04 -25.59 -29.24
CA ASN A 325 5.37 -25.43 -29.81
C ASN A 325 6.40 -26.46 -29.26
N GLY A 326 6.04 -27.74 -29.17
CA GLY A 326 6.94 -28.78 -28.71
C GLY A 326 7.11 -28.99 -27.20
N ARG A 327 6.78 -28.02 -26.32
CA ARG A 327 6.90 -28.17 -24.85
C ARG A 327 5.69 -27.64 -24.06
N VAL A 328 5.68 -27.88 -22.76
CA VAL A 328 4.79 -27.13 -21.86
C VAL A 328 5.32 -25.71 -21.73
N LEU A 329 4.47 -24.71 -22.02
CA LEU A 329 4.78 -23.30 -21.85
C LEU A 329 4.41 -22.84 -20.44
N MET A 330 3.17 -23.11 -20.01
CA MET A 330 2.64 -22.66 -18.72
C MET A 330 2.22 -23.87 -17.88
N THR A 331 2.40 -23.79 -16.56
CA THR A 331 2.01 -24.86 -15.62
C THR A 331 1.07 -24.32 -14.55
N SER A 332 0.17 -25.15 -14.03
CA SER A 332 -0.76 -24.79 -12.94
C SER A 332 -1.69 -23.61 -13.27
N VAL A 333 -2.07 -23.46 -14.54
CA VAL A 333 -3.00 -22.41 -15.00
C VAL A 333 -4.41 -22.78 -14.53
N PHE A 334 -5.08 -21.87 -13.84
CA PHE A 334 -6.38 -22.14 -13.21
C PHE A 334 -7.33 -20.95 -13.39
N GLU A 335 -7.08 -19.85 -12.67
CA GLU A 335 -7.91 -18.63 -12.73
C GLU A 335 -8.05 -18.14 -14.17
N ASP A 336 -6.92 -17.88 -14.85
CA ASP A 336 -6.87 -17.40 -16.25
C ASP A 336 -7.61 -18.29 -17.28
N LEU A 337 -7.91 -19.55 -16.96
CA LEU A 337 -8.45 -20.55 -17.90
C LEU A 337 -9.92 -20.91 -17.64
N PHE A 338 -10.37 -20.86 -16.38
CA PHE A 338 -11.72 -21.26 -15.98
C PHE A 338 -12.57 -20.12 -15.41
N ASP A 339 -11.97 -18.96 -15.13
CA ASP A 339 -12.59 -17.86 -14.39
C ASP A 339 -13.08 -18.30 -12.98
N LEU A 340 -12.23 -19.08 -12.29
CA LEU A 340 -12.48 -19.64 -10.95
C LEU A 340 -11.34 -19.32 -9.99
N THR A 341 -11.69 -18.96 -8.75
CA THR A 341 -10.72 -18.68 -7.67
C THR A 341 -10.05 -19.96 -7.16
N ARG A 342 -8.76 -19.85 -6.76
CA ARG A 342 -8.04 -20.98 -6.16
C ARG A 342 -8.51 -21.26 -4.73
N ASN A 343 -8.94 -22.48 -4.47
CA ASN A 343 -9.44 -22.92 -3.17
C ASN A 343 -8.96 -24.36 -2.84
N ASN A 344 -9.26 -24.86 -1.65
CA ASN A 344 -8.71 -26.15 -1.20
C ASN A 344 -9.36 -27.39 -1.84
N GLN A 345 -10.59 -27.30 -2.38
CA GLN A 345 -11.27 -28.41 -3.03
C GLN A 345 -10.59 -28.79 -4.35
N TYR A 346 -9.95 -27.83 -5.02
CA TYR A 346 -9.19 -28.03 -6.26
C TYR A 346 -7.69 -28.34 -6.03
N ASN A 347 -7.20 -28.48 -4.79
CA ASN A 347 -5.78 -28.76 -4.50
C ASN A 347 -5.21 -29.98 -5.27
N TYR A 348 -6.05 -30.94 -5.65
CA TYR A 348 -5.68 -32.14 -6.41
C TYR A 348 -6.12 -32.08 -7.88
N PHE A 349 -6.77 -31.00 -8.32
CA PHE A 349 -7.17 -30.82 -9.71
C PHE A 349 -5.95 -30.54 -10.59
N GLY A 350 -5.85 -31.27 -11.70
CA GLY A 350 -4.82 -31.08 -12.71
C GLY A 350 -5.29 -31.45 -14.10
N GLY A 351 -4.59 -30.95 -15.11
CA GLY A 351 -4.84 -31.30 -16.50
C GLY A 351 -3.69 -30.94 -17.43
N THR A 352 -3.85 -31.29 -18.72
CA THR A 352 -3.04 -30.78 -19.83
C THR A 352 -3.97 -30.18 -20.88
N LEU A 353 -3.62 -29.02 -21.44
CA LEU A 353 -4.23 -28.49 -22.64
C LEU A 353 -3.15 -28.42 -23.73
N ARG A 354 -3.39 -29.01 -24.90
CA ARG A 354 -2.45 -29.07 -26.03
C ARG A 354 -3.03 -28.27 -27.19
N ILE A 355 -2.23 -27.40 -27.79
CA ILE A 355 -2.60 -26.55 -28.93
C ILE A 355 -1.74 -26.94 -30.13
N PHE A 356 -2.37 -27.25 -31.26
CA PHE A 356 -1.71 -27.64 -32.50
C PHE A 356 -2.17 -26.73 -33.65
N PRO A 357 -1.28 -26.03 -34.36
CA PRO A 357 -1.65 -25.26 -35.54
C PRO A 357 -2.08 -26.18 -36.71
N LYS A 358 -2.99 -25.69 -37.57
CA LYS A 358 -3.57 -26.44 -38.70
C LYS A 358 -3.62 -25.59 -39.98
N GLY A 359 -3.65 -26.28 -41.12
CA GLY A 359 -3.86 -25.64 -42.43
C GLY A 359 -2.63 -24.85 -42.89
N GLU A 360 -2.79 -23.54 -43.08
CA GLU A 360 -1.70 -22.62 -43.42
C GLU A 360 -1.04 -21.98 -42.18
N THR A 361 -1.64 -22.12 -40.99
CA THR A 361 -1.06 -21.67 -39.72
C THR A 361 0.10 -22.57 -39.30
N THR A 362 1.22 -21.97 -38.90
CA THR A 362 2.44 -22.69 -38.48
C THR A 362 2.89 -22.43 -37.05
N GLU A 363 2.35 -21.42 -36.37
CA GLU A 363 2.81 -20.97 -35.05
C GLU A 363 1.64 -20.75 -34.09
N VAL A 364 1.91 -20.94 -32.79
CA VAL A 364 0.98 -20.58 -31.71
C VAL A 364 1.40 -19.22 -31.10
N PRO A 365 0.49 -18.24 -30.91
CA PRO A 365 0.81 -16.91 -30.41
C PRO A 365 1.31 -16.93 -28.96
N THR A 366 2.55 -16.50 -28.75
CA THR A 366 3.21 -16.44 -27.44
C THR A 366 3.50 -15.01 -27.02
N ASP A 367 3.79 -14.81 -25.72
CA ASP A 367 4.23 -13.51 -25.22
C ASP A 367 5.57 -13.09 -25.84
N ASN A 368 5.95 -11.81 -25.71
CA ASN A 368 7.21 -11.28 -26.25
C ASN A 368 8.47 -12.02 -25.74
N LYS A 369 8.33 -12.84 -24.69
CA LYS A 369 9.38 -13.66 -24.07
C LYS A 369 9.33 -15.14 -24.49
N LYS A 370 8.31 -15.57 -25.26
CA LYS A 370 8.01 -16.96 -25.64
C LYS A 370 7.91 -17.96 -24.48
N THR A 371 7.84 -17.48 -23.25
CA THR A 371 7.72 -18.35 -22.06
C THR A 371 6.28 -18.70 -21.76
N ARG A 372 5.32 -17.91 -22.27
CA ARG A 372 3.90 -18.07 -22.05
C ARG A 372 3.13 -17.95 -23.36
N LEU A 373 1.94 -18.53 -23.40
CA LEU A 373 0.94 -18.24 -24.42
C LEU A 373 0.48 -16.78 -24.26
N ASP A 374 0.20 -16.06 -25.35
CA ASP A 374 -0.38 -14.71 -25.23
C ASP A 374 -1.85 -14.79 -24.79
N THR A 375 -2.10 -14.47 -23.52
CA THR A 375 -3.44 -14.48 -22.93
C THR A 375 -4.35 -13.36 -23.45
N ASN A 376 -3.82 -12.41 -24.22
CA ASN A 376 -4.64 -11.41 -24.92
C ASN A 376 -5.06 -11.86 -26.32
N SER A 377 -4.47 -12.93 -26.85
CA SER A 377 -4.75 -13.44 -28.19
C SER A 377 -6.21 -13.90 -28.34
N GLU A 378 -6.72 -13.84 -29.56
CA GLU A 378 -8.06 -14.35 -29.89
C GLU A 378 -8.17 -15.86 -29.59
N LEU A 379 -7.11 -16.61 -29.88
CA LEU A 379 -6.97 -18.03 -29.52
C LEU A 379 -7.21 -18.29 -28.03
N TRP A 380 -6.65 -17.46 -27.13
CA TRP A 380 -6.86 -17.64 -25.69
C TRP A 380 -8.32 -17.47 -25.28
N ARG A 381 -8.99 -16.45 -25.82
CA ARG A 381 -10.39 -16.13 -25.49
C ARG A 381 -11.35 -17.22 -25.95
N GLU A 382 -11.13 -17.76 -27.15
CA GLU A 382 -11.92 -18.88 -27.69
C GLU A 382 -11.70 -20.18 -26.91
N ILE A 383 -10.46 -20.44 -26.45
CA ILE A 383 -10.16 -21.55 -25.54
C ILE A 383 -10.88 -21.37 -24.19
N GLN A 384 -10.78 -20.18 -23.59
CA GLN A 384 -11.43 -19.87 -22.30
C GLN A 384 -12.95 -20.02 -22.43
N GLY A 385 -13.58 -19.39 -23.42
CA GLY A 385 -15.03 -19.49 -23.66
C GLY A 385 -15.52 -20.92 -23.94
N THR A 386 -14.66 -21.79 -24.49
CA THR A 386 -14.97 -23.22 -24.63
C THR A 386 -14.86 -23.96 -23.29
N LEU A 387 -13.85 -23.68 -22.48
CA LEU A 387 -13.61 -24.36 -21.20
C LEU A 387 -14.45 -23.86 -20.03
N SER A 388 -15.05 -22.67 -20.13
CA SER A 388 -16.07 -22.16 -19.20
C SER A 388 -17.39 -22.94 -19.25
N GLN A 389 -17.54 -23.92 -20.14
CA GLN A 389 -18.72 -24.81 -20.16
C GLN A 389 -18.73 -25.71 -18.92
N GLU A 390 -19.88 -25.81 -18.25
CA GLU A 390 -20.07 -26.52 -16.97
C GLU A 390 -19.53 -27.97 -16.98
N GLU A 391 -19.68 -28.67 -18.11
CA GLU A 391 -19.18 -30.04 -18.28
C GLU A 391 -17.63 -30.15 -18.24
N LEU A 392 -16.90 -29.07 -18.55
CA LEU A 392 -15.44 -29.03 -18.69
C LEU A 392 -14.72 -28.36 -17.50
N LEU A 393 -15.47 -27.69 -16.62
CA LEU A 393 -14.95 -27.04 -15.41
C LEU A 393 -14.27 -28.02 -14.42
N PRO A 394 -13.41 -27.53 -13.51
CA PRO A 394 -12.80 -28.34 -12.45
C PRO A 394 -13.82 -28.93 -11.46
N ASP A 395 -13.77 -30.24 -11.22
CA ASP A 395 -14.54 -30.89 -10.14
C ASP A 395 -13.83 -30.74 -8.78
N GLY A 396 -14.54 -30.25 -7.78
CA GLY A 396 -14.01 -30.03 -6.43
C GLY A 396 -14.12 -31.27 -5.53
N ARG A 397 -13.09 -31.54 -4.72
CA ARG A 397 -13.18 -32.52 -3.62
C ARG A 397 -13.83 -31.91 -2.38
N GLU A 398 -15.03 -32.39 -2.02
CA GLU A 398 -15.62 -32.20 -0.69
C GLU A 398 -14.72 -32.82 0.40
N TYR A 399 -13.94 -32.00 1.11
CA TYR A 399 -13.19 -32.43 2.30
C TYR A 399 -14.11 -32.58 3.54
N GLY A 400 -15.06 -33.53 3.47
CA GLY A 400 -16.09 -33.72 4.51
C GLY A 400 -16.49 -35.17 4.81
N LYS A 401 -16.27 -36.14 3.91
CA LYS A 401 -16.66 -37.55 4.13
C LYS A 401 -15.45 -38.44 4.38
N ARG A 402 -15.21 -38.79 5.65
CA ARG A 402 -14.39 -39.95 6.01
C ARG A 402 -15.04 -41.21 5.45
N VAL A 403 -14.51 -41.74 4.35
CA VAL A 403 -14.76 -43.12 3.94
C VAL A 403 -14.06 -44.03 4.94
N SER A 404 -14.79 -44.48 5.96
CA SER A 404 -14.25 -45.36 7.00
C SER A 404 -14.20 -46.81 6.52
N THR A 405 -13.04 -47.26 6.05
CA THR A 405 -12.73 -48.70 5.98
C THR A 405 -11.85 -49.11 7.17
N GLY A 406 -12.51 -49.52 8.26
CA GLY A 406 -11.91 -50.38 9.29
C GLY A 406 -11.53 -49.74 10.63
N GLY A 407 -12.33 -50.05 11.67
CA GLY A 407 -11.76 -50.32 13.00
C GLY A 407 -12.34 -49.58 14.21
N ALA A 408 -13.08 -50.32 15.04
CA ALA A 408 -13.26 -50.11 16.49
C ALA A 408 -13.93 -48.81 16.99
N SER A 409 -15.26 -48.87 16.99
CA SER A 409 -16.19 -48.33 18.01
C SER A 409 -15.62 -47.62 19.26
N ILE A 410 -16.05 -46.39 19.48
CA ILE A 410 -16.43 -45.87 20.81
C ILE A 410 -17.83 -45.26 20.68
N GLU A 411 -18.75 -45.65 21.56
CA GLU A 411 -20.11 -45.11 21.60
C GLU A 411 -20.13 -43.74 22.28
N THR A 412 -20.82 -42.77 21.67
CA THR A 412 -21.37 -41.62 22.40
C THR A 412 -22.82 -41.42 21.98
N LYS A 413 -23.66 -41.07 22.95
CA LYS A 413 -25.12 -41.15 22.83
C LYS A 413 -25.68 -40.12 21.85
N ALA A 414 -26.69 -40.54 21.11
CA ALA A 414 -27.60 -39.62 20.44
C ALA A 414 -28.52 -38.94 21.47
N ASP A 415 -28.68 -37.63 21.35
CA ASP A 415 -29.94 -36.96 21.66
C ASP A 415 -30.55 -36.45 20.34
N GLN A 416 -31.87 -36.50 20.26
CA GLN A 416 -32.61 -36.27 19.02
C GLN A 416 -32.97 -34.79 18.89
N ALA A 417 -32.67 -34.20 17.74
CA ALA A 417 -33.33 -32.99 17.25
C ALA A 417 -33.98 -33.32 15.89
N GLU A 418 -35.22 -32.89 15.70
CA GLU A 418 -36.10 -33.40 14.64
C GLU A 418 -35.77 -32.82 13.26
N SER A 419 -36.09 -33.59 12.21
CA SER A 419 -36.01 -33.10 10.84
C SER A 419 -37.07 -32.03 10.58
N GLN A 420 -36.64 -30.81 10.27
CA GLN A 420 -37.48 -29.86 9.54
C GLN A 420 -36.88 -29.61 8.16
N SER A 421 -37.71 -29.81 7.13
CA SER A 421 -37.41 -29.45 5.76
C SER A 421 -37.28 -27.93 5.63
N LYS A 422 -36.15 -27.42 5.15
CA LYS A 422 -36.10 -26.05 4.62
C LYS A 422 -36.31 -26.06 3.11
N THR A 423 -37.42 -25.44 2.75
CA THR A 423 -37.78 -24.95 1.42
C THR A 423 -36.74 -23.96 0.89
N SER A 424 -36.70 -23.77 -0.44
CA SER A 424 -35.99 -22.65 -1.04
C SER A 424 -36.65 -21.34 -0.65
N GLU A 425 -35.99 -20.57 0.22
CA GLU A 425 -36.38 -19.21 0.57
C GLU A 425 -35.57 -18.20 -0.27
N SER A 426 -36.29 -17.17 -0.74
CA SER A 426 -35.80 -15.96 -1.40
C SER A 426 -34.68 -15.27 -0.60
N PRO A 427 -33.90 -14.35 -1.19
CA PRO A 427 -33.00 -13.49 -0.41
C PRO A 427 -33.78 -12.77 0.71
N PRO A 428 -33.16 -12.56 1.89
CA PRO A 428 -33.81 -11.90 3.02
C PRO A 428 -34.15 -10.45 2.68
N THR A 429 -35.44 -10.13 2.65
CA THR A 429 -35.98 -8.78 2.47
C THR A 429 -36.24 -8.12 3.81
N PHE A 430 -35.97 -6.82 3.92
CA PHE A 430 -36.28 -6.00 5.08
C PHE A 430 -37.75 -6.16 5.52
N ASP A 431 -38.00 -6.28 6.83
CA ASP A 431 -39.35 -6.43 7.39
C ASP A 431 -40.03 -5.05 7.51
N PRO A 432 -41.06 -4.73 6.71
CA PRO A 432 -41.70 -3.40 6.73
C PRO A 432 -42.54 -3.12 7.98
N ASP A 433 -42.74 -4.11 8.86
CA ASP A 433 -43.36 -3.91 10.17
C ASP A 433 -42.30 -3.65 11.29
N SER A 434 -41.01 -3.64 10.94
CA SER A 434 -39.90 -3.41 11.87
C SER A 434 -39.47 -1.93 11.95
N GLY A 435 -38.91 -1.51 13.08
CA GLY A 435 -38.41 -0.13 13.26
C GLY A 435 -37.05 0.06 12.60
N ILE A 436 -36.82 1.21 11.95
CA ILE A 436 -35.60 1.45 11.15
C ILE A 436 -34.29 1.48 11.96
N PHE A 437 -34.32 1.71 13.28
CA PHE A 437 -33.10 1.83 14.08
C PHE A 437 -32.62 0.49 14.65
N GLY A 438 -31.30 0.27 14.62
CA GLY A 438 -30.61 -0.95 15.02
C GLY A 438 -29.85 -1.60 13.87
N LEU A 439 -29.32 -2.81 14.12
CA LEU A 439 -28.66 -3.65 13.12
C LEU A 439 -29.66 -4.61 12.47
N HIS A 440 -29.75 -4.60 11.13
CA HIS A 440 -30.69 -5.36 10.32
C HIS A 440 -29.98 -6.40 9.47
N HIS A 441 -30.52 -7.63 9.45
CA HIS A 441 -30.03 -8.71 8.61
C HIS A 441 -30.66 -8.64 7.21
N GLY A 442 -29.85 -8.38 6.18
CA GLY A 442 -30.26 -8.32 4.78
C GLY A 442 -29.29 -7.58 3.86
N ASP A 443 -29.60 -7.52 2.58
CA ASP A 443 -28.82 -6.79 1.57
C ASP A 443 -29.02 -5.27 1.70
N ALA A 444 -27.93 -4.51 1.76
CA ALA A 444 -27.94 -3.05 1.76
C ALA A 444 -28.72 -2.45 0.59
N ARG A 445 -28.66 -3.06 -0.60
CA ARG A 445 -29.42 -2.67 -1.80
C ARG A 445 -30.94 -2.82 -1.64
N SER A 446 -31.39 -3.56 -0.63
CA SER A 446 -32.80 -3.68 -0.23
C SER A 446 -33.14 -2.85 1.00
N ILE A 447 -32.25 -2.80 2.00
CA ILE A 447 -32.49 -2.09 3.26
C ILE A 447 -32.42 -0.57 3.07
N VAL A 448 -31.41 -0.06 2.36
CA VAL A 448 -31.20 1.39 2.20
C VAL A 448 -32.41 2.05 1.50
N PRO A 449 -32.92 1.56 0.34
CA PRO A 449 -34.14 2.12 -0.24
C PRO A 449 -35.38 1.98 0.65
N ALA A 450 -35.50 0.90 1.42
CA ALA A 450 -36.65 0.68 2.30
C ALA A 450 -36.73 1.70 3.46
N ILE A 451 -35.61 2.32 3.87
CA ILE A 451 -35.63 3.43 4.85
C ILE A 451 -36.49 4.59 4.33
N LYS A 452 -36.39 4.92 3.02
CA LYS A 452 -37.14 6.00 2.37
C LYS A 452 -38.66 5.79 2.45
N ASP A 453 -39.11 4.55 2.30
CA ASP A 453 -40.53 4.19 2.40
C ASP A 453 -41.08 4.37 3.85
N HIS A 454 -40.24 4.17 4.87
CA HIS A 454 -40.63 4.31 6.27
C HIS A 454 -40.65 5.77 6.75
N THR A 455 -39.84 6.65 6.15
CA THR A 455 -39.81 8.08 6.47
C THR A 455 -40.80 8.91 5.66
N ALA A 456 -41.22 8.43 4.49
CA ALA A 456 -42.23 9.09 3.65
C ALA A 456 -43.60 9.29 4.32
N ASP A 457 -43.98 8.42 5.27
CA ASP A 457 -45.24 8.56 6.04
C ASP A 457 -45.15 9.59 7.18
N SER A 458 -43.94 10.06 7.53
CA SER A 458 -43.69 11.14 8.50
C SER A 458 -43.48 12.53 7.88
N ALA A 459 -43.88 12.71 6.61
CA ALA A 459 -43.62 13.90 5.80
C ALA A 459 -44.18 15.23 6.37
N ASP A 460 -43.36 15.93 7.15
CA ASP A 460 -43.40 17.39 7.38
C ASP A 460 -42.02 18.05 7.16
N GLU A 461 -40.95 17.30 6.88
CA GLU A 461 -39.58 17.80 6.66
C GLU A 461 -39.11 17.51 5.22
N GLU A 462 -38.48 18.51 4.58
CA GLU A 462 -38.16 18.56 3.14
C GLU A 462 -36.72 18.09 2.83
N GLY A 463 -36.06 17.42 3.79
CA GLY A 463 -34.64 17.05 3.77
C GLY A 463 -34.35 15.55 3.92
N GLY A 464 -33.06 15.22 4.00
CA GLY A 464 -32.59 13.87 4.31
C GLY A 464 -32.77 13.53 5.79
N ILE A 465 -32.48 12.27 6.17
CA ILE A 465 -32.58 11.81 7.57
C ILE A 465 -31.29 11.17 8.11
N ILE A 466 -30.21 11.12 7.33
CA ILE A 466 -28.91 10.57 7.73
C ILE A 466 -27.90 11.70 7.84
N ASP A 467 -27.33 11.91 9.02
CA ASP A 467 -26.31 12.95 9.27
C ASP A 467 -24.88 12.45 8.95
N ALA A 468 -24.61 11.17 9.23
CA ALA A 468 -23.33 10.55 8.90
C ALA A 468 -23.49 9.10 8.44
N THR A 469 -22.89 8.75 7.31
CA THR A 469 -22.64 7.35 6.93
C THR A 469 -21.18 7.01 7.22
N VAL A 470 -20.90 5.93 7.94
CA VAL A 470 -19.53 5.47 8.23
C VAL A 470 -19.45 3.99 7.89
N THR A 471 -18.57 3.59 6.98
CA THR A 471 -18.60 2.23 6.43
C THR A 471 -17.28 1.76 5.80
N SER A 472 -17.17 0.45 5.55
CA SER A 472 -16.11 -0.13 4.71
C SER A 472 -16.73 -1.13 3.72
N PRO A 473 -16.85 -0.79 2.43
CA PRO A 473 -17.44 -1.70 1.45
C PRO A 473 -16.59 -2.98 1.29
N PRO A 474 -17.19 -4.12 0.90
CA PRO A 474 -16.43 -5.32 0.55
C PRO A 474 -15.51 -5.02 -0.63
N TYR A 475 -14.23 -5.40 -0.53
CA TYR A 475 -13.27 -5.13 -1.61
C TYR A 475 -13.40 -6.22 -2.68
N TYR A 476 -13.54 -5.78 -3.94
CA TYR A 476 -13.66 -6.65 -5.12
C TYR A 476 -12.72 -7.86 -5.10
N ASP A 477 -13.29 -9.06 -5.08
CA ASP A 477 -12.59 -10.35 -5.23
C ASP A 477 -11.39 -10.50 -4.25
N LEU A 478 -11.60 -10.10 -2.99
CA LEU A 478 -10.53 -10.11 -1.95
C LEU A 478 -10.85 -10.97 -0.72
N LYS A 479 -12.11 -11.01 -0.26
CA LYS A 479 -12.57 -11.81 0.88
C LYS A 479 -14.07 -12.07 0.75
N GLU A 480 -14.47 -13.33 0.84
CA GLU A 480 -15.87 -13.73 1.06
C GLU A 480 -16.26 -13.46 2.53
N TYR A 481 -17.38 -12.77 2.78
CA TYR A 481 -17.88 -12.50 4.13
C TYR A 481 -18.89 -13.55 4.64
N GLY A 482 -19.13 -14.61 3.86
CA GLY A 482 -19.85 -15.81 4.28
C GLY A 482 -21.36 -15.80 4.04
N SER A 483 -21.82 -14.93 3.14
CA SER A 483 -23.19 -14.96 2.60
C SER A 483 -23.32 -16.01 1.48
N ARG A 484 -24.41 -15.99 0.69
CA ARG A 484 -24.52 -16.84 -0.51
C ARG A 484 -23.85 -16.14 -1.69
N ASP A 485 -23.10 -16.89 -2.50
CA ASP A 485 -22.29 -16.47 -3.67
C ASP A 485 -23.04 -15.76 -4.84
N GLN A 486 -24.23 -15.18 -4.61
CA GLN A 486 -24.98 -14.38 -5.58
C GLN A 486 -25.46 -13.03 -5.01
N ASP A 487 -25.38 -12.83 -3.68
CA ASP A 487 -25.99 -11.69 -3.00
C ASP A 487 -24.94 -10.65 -2.50
N GLU A 488 -23.64 -10.97 -2.50
CA GLU A 488 -22.58 -10.12 -1.93
C GLU A 488 -21.93 -9.17 -2.96
N ILE A 489 -21.97 -7.85 -2.74
CA ILE A 489 -21.32 -6.87 -3.63
C ILE A 489 -19.82 -7.19 -3.77
N GLY A 490 -19.33 -7.20 -5.01
CA GLY A 490 -17.90 -7.38 -5.31
C GLY A 490 -17.38 -8.83 -5.31
N GLN A 491 -18.23 -9.84 -5.13
CA GLN A 491 -17.86 -11.26 -5.36
C GLN A 491 -18.20 -11.75 -6.78
N HIS A 492 -18.96 -10.97 -7.55
CA HIS A 492 -19.42 -11.32 -8.90
C HIS A 492 -19.14 -10.19 -9.89
N GLY A 493 -19.13 -10.52 -11.17
CA GLY A 493 -18.97 -9.56 -12.26
C GLY A 493 -17.55 -8.98 -12.38
N THR A 494 -17.43 -8.00 -13.26
CA THR A 494 -16.19 -7.26 -13.53
C THR A 494 -15.94 -6.18 -12.47
N TYR A 495 -14.69 -5.72 -12.35
CA TYR A 495 -14.35 -4.59 -11.48
C TYR A 495 -15.15 -3.32 -11.80
N VAL A 496 -15.56 -3.14 -13.07
CA VAL A 496 -16.41 -2.01 -13.49
C VAL A 496 -17.82 -2.20 -12.92
N GLU A 497 -18.44 -3.37 -13.09
CA GLU A 497 -19.77 -3.65 -12.55
C GLU A 497 -19.80 -3.49 -11.02
N TYR A 498 -18.76 -3.92 -10.30
CA TYR A 498 -18.59 -3.67 -8.86
C TYR A 498 -18.56 -2.17 -8.49
N LEU A 499 -17.85 -1.35 -9.27
CA LEU A 499 -17.83 0.10 -9.08
C LEU A 499 -19.20 0.72 -9.39
N GLU A 500 -19.97 0.17 -10.33
CA GLU A 500 -21.34 0.58 -10.62
C GLU A 500 -22.32 0.19 -9.51
N GLU A 501 -22.22 -1.03 -8.93
CA GLU A 501 -23.03 -1.43 -7.77
C GLU A 501 -22.81 -0.49 -6.57
N LEU A 502 -21.55 -0.11 -6.31
CA LEU A 502 -21.23 0.84 -5.25
C LEU A 502 -21.66 2.28 -5.60
N ARG A 503 -21.55 2.71 -6.85
CA ARG A 503 -22.09 4.00 -7.31
C ARG A 503 -23.58 4.09 -7.01
N ASP A 504 -24.33 3.07 -7.41
CA ASP A 504 -25.78 3.08 -7.34
C ASP A 504 -26.24 3.04 -5.86
N LEU A 505 -25.57 2.24 -5.01
CA LEU A 505 -25.81 2.24 -3.56
C LEU A 505 -25.45 3.58 -2.89
N PHE A 506 -24.28 4.16 -3.17
CA PHE A 506 -23.90 5.46 -2.59
C PHE A 506 -24.72 6.64 -3.15
N SER A 507 -25.43 6.45 -4.27
CA SER A 507 -26.44 7.41 -4.76
C SER A 507 -27.74 7.34 -3.94
N GLU A 508 -28.20 6.14 -3.59
CA GLU A 508 -29.34 5.98 -2.66
C GLU A 508 -28.99 6.50 -1.25
N VAL A 509 -27.74 6.34 -0.81
CA VAL A 509 -27.26 6.98 0.44
C VAL A 509 -27.29 8.51 0.31
N TYR A 510 -26.79 9.10 -0.78
CA TYR A 510 -26.81 10.55 -1.01
C TYR A 510 -28.23 11.15 -0.94
N GLU A 511 -29.22 10.44 -1.48
CA GLU A 511 -30.64 10.79 -1.43
C GLU A 511 -31.25 10.74 -0.02
N LEU A 512 -30.67 9.96 0.90
CA LEU A 512 -31.10 9.84 2.29
C LEU A 512 -30.31 10.72 3.25
N THR A 513 -29.11 11.16 2.86
CA THR A 513 -28.26 12.06 3.65
C THR A 513 -28.83 13.47 3.67
N ASP A 514 -28.80 14.13 4.83
CA ASP A 514 -29.21 15.53 4.96
C ASP A 514 -28.18 16.48 4.32
N ASP A 515 -28.55 17.72 4.04
CA ASP A 515 -27.71 18.68 3.31
C ASP A 515 -26.42 19.03 4.08
N ASP A 516 -26.45 19.02 5.41
CA ASP A 516 -25.27 19.13 6.29
C ASP A 516 -24.66 17.75 6.63
N GLY A 517 -24.99 16.70 5.88
CA GLY A 517 -24.57 15.33 6.15
C GLY A 517 -23.29 14.87 5.41
N SER A 518 -22.70 13.78 5.92
CA SER A 518 -21.39 13.26 5.47
C SER A 518 -21.36 11.75 5.19
N LEU A 519 -20.39 11.34 4.37
CA LEU A 519 -20.10 9.93 4.05
C LEU A 519 -18.60 9.65 4.27
N TRP A 520 -18.30 8.63 5.05
CA TRP A 520 -16.95 8.22 5.44
C TRP A 520 -16.69 6.79 4.99
N ILE A 521 -15.76 6.62 4.04
CA ILE A 521 -15.43 5.31 3.46
C ILE A 521 -14.04 4.88 3.89
N VAL A 522 -13.95 3.83 4.73
CA VAL A 522 -12.68 3.18 5.09
C VAL A 522 -12.32 2.17 4.00
N VAL A 523 -11.22 2.41 3.28
CA VAL A 523 -10.82 1.62 2.11
C VAL A 523 -9.31 1.65 1.89
N ASN A 524 -8.75 0.66 1.20
CA ASN A 524 -7.32 0.57 0.94
C ASN A 524 -7.02 0.11 -0.48
N THR A 525 -5.82 0.45 -0.94
CA THR A 525 -5.26 -0.18 -2.13
C THR A 525 -5.04 -1.67 -1.88
N PHE A 526 -5.35 -2.48 -2.88
CA PHE A 526 -4.99 -3.89 -2.92
C PHE A 526 -4.09 -4.16 -4.13
N ARG A 527 -3.58 -5.39 -4.26
CA ARG A 527 -2.73 -5.78 -5.39
C ARG A 527 -3.33 -6.95 -6.16
N ARG A 528 -3.43 -6.78 -7.47
CA ARG A 528 -3.77 -7.82 -8.45
C ARG A 528 -2.65 -7.85 -9.50
N ASN A 529 -2.23 -9.03 -9.94
CA ASN A 529 -1.19 -9.19 -11.00
C ASN A 529 0.13 -8.43 -10.75
N ARG A 530 0.58 -8.33 -9.50
CA ARG A 530 1.74 -7.53 -8.99
C ARG A 530 1.56 -6.00 -9.03
N GLU A 531 0.55 -5.48 -9.72
CA GLU A 531 0.21 -4.05 -9.77
C GLU A 531 -0.64 -3.63 -8.56
N ILE A 532 -0.77 -2.31 -8.35
CA ILE A 532 -1.58 -1.73 -7.27
C ILE A 532 -2.91 -1.26 -7.86
N VAL A 533 -4.02 -1.81 -7.38
CA VAL A 533 -5.36 -1.31 -7.71
C VAL A 533 -5.65 -0.12 -6.82
N GLN A 534 -6.06 0.99 -7.43
CA GLN A 534 -6.19 2.30 -6.79
C GLN A 534 -7.60 2.54 -6.22
N LEU A 535 -8.21 1.48 -5.65
CA LEU A 535 -9.60 1.47 -5.18
C LEU A 535 -10.03 2.71 -4.39
N PRO A 536 -9.25 3.30 -3.45
CA PRO A 536 -9.65 4.54 -2.78
C PRO A 536 -9.91 5.71 -3.75
N PHE A 537 -9.10 5.84 -4.80
CA PHE A 537 -9.25 6.90 -5.81
C PHE A 537 -10.35 6.56 -6.83
N ASP A 538 -10.55 5.29 -7.14
CA ASP A 538 -11.68 4.83 -7.98
C ASP A 538 -13.02 5.10 -7.26
N LEU A 539 -13.15 4.76 -5.97
CA LEU A 539 -14.34 5.07 -5.17
C LEU A 539 -14.57 6.58 -5.02
N ALA A 540 -13.53 7.38 -4.87
CA ALA A 540 -13.67 8.84 -4.87
C ALA A 540 -14.27 9.35 -6.18
N ARG A 541 -13.79 8.88 -7.34
CA ARG A 541 -14.34 9.27 -8.63
C ARG A 541 -15.79 8.80 -8.83
N VAL A 542 -16.12 7.61 -8.37
CA VAL A 542 -17.48 7.06 -8.34
C VAL A 542 -18.42 7.95 -7.52
N CYS A 543 -18.09 8.25 -6.26
CA CYS A 543 -18.95 9.05 -5.37
C CYS A 543 -19.13 10.50 -5.89
N GLN A 544 -18.11 11.05 -6.53
CA GLN A 544 -18.15 12.39 -7.15
C GLN A 544 -18.79 12.41 -8.56
N ASN A 545 -19.34 11.27 -9.03
CA ASN A 545 -19.89 11.09 -10.38
C ASN A 545 -18.93 11.53 -11.51
N LEU A 546 -17.62 11.36 -11.33
CA LEU A 546 -16.56 11.72 -12.28
C LEU A 546 -16.32 10.65 -13.35
N ASP A 547 -16.88 9.45 -13.17
CA ASP A 547 -16.73 8.31 -14.09
C ASP A 547 -17.85 8.19 -15.14
N GLN A 548 -18.80 9.15 -15.18
CA GLN A 548 -19.73 9.29 -16.30
C GLN A 548 -19.00 9.71 -17.58
N GLY A 549 -18.47 8.71 -18.29
CA GLY A 549 -17.71 8.93 -19.51
C GLY A 549 -16.37 9.59 -19.23
N LEU A 550 -15.34 8.76 -19.02
CA LEU A 550 -13.96 9.17 -19.27
C LEU A 550 -13.84 9.91 -20.61
N GLU A 551 -14.66 9.53 -21.59
CA GLU A 551 -14.85 10.22 -22.88
C GLU A 551 -16.02 11.22 -22.85
N CYS A 552 -15.80 12.41 -23.40
CA CYS A 552 -16.84 13.42 -23.58
C CYS A 552 -18.00 12.93 -24.45
N SER A 553 -19.22 12.93 -23.88
CA SER A 553 -20.49 12.59 -24.54
C SER A 553 -20.73 13.26 -25.90
N ASN A 554 -20.11 14.43 -26.14
CA ASN A 554 -20.22 15.19 -27.38
C ASN A 554 -19.06 14.94 -28.39
N CYS A 555 -17.88 14.45 -27.96
CA CYS A 555 -16.72 14.36 -28.86
C CYS A 555 -15.73 13.20 -28.64
N GLY A 556 -15.98 12.28 -27.70
CA GLY A 556 -15.13 11.10 -27.45
C GLY A 556 -13.78 11.38 -26.77
N ASN A 557 -13.37 12.64 -26.63
CA ASN A 557 -12.08 12.95 -26.01
C ASN A 557 -12.10 12.78 -24.49
N THR A 558 -10.97 12.33 -23.94
CA THR A 558 -10.80 12.18 -22.49
C THR A 558 -11.09 13.49 -21.75
N ILE A 559 -12.01 13.44 -20.78
CA ILE A 559 -12.27 14.56 -19.88
C ILE A 559 -11.25 14.51 -18.74
N LEU A 560 -10.50 15.60 -18.59
CA LEU A 560 -9.69 15.87 -17.41
C LEU A 560 -10.25 17.15 -16.79
N ARG A 561 -10.87 17.03 -15.60
CA ARG A 561 -11.46 18.17 -14.89
C ARG A 561 -10.33 19.12 -14.47
N GLY A 562 -10.47 20.40 -14.79
CA GLY A 562 -9.52 21.43 -14.35
C GLY A 562 -9.67 21.70 -12.86
N VAL A 563 -8.57 22.07 -12.19
CA VAL A 563 -8.59 22.44 -10.76
C VAL A 563 -9.58 23.59 -10.52
N ASP A 564 -9.59 24.58 -11.42
CA ASP A 564 -10.50 25.74 -11.40
C ASP A 564 -11.99 25.39 -11.60
N GLU A 565 -12.33 24.13 -11.90
CA GLU A 565 -13.72 23.68 -12.11
C GLU A 565 -14.28 22.86 -10.92
N LEU A 566 -13.44 22.49 -9.95
CA LEU A 566 -13.81 21.64 -8.81
C LEU A 566 -14.95 22.25 -7.99
N ASP A 567 -14.83 23.53 -7.62
CA ASP A 567 -15.80 24.29 -6.83
C ASP A 567 -17.19 24.42 -7.51
N SER A 568 -17.22 24.32 -8.84
CA SER A 568 -18.41 24.68 -9.63
C SER A 568 -19.42 23.55 -9.87
N ARG A 569 -19.22 22.35 -9.27
CA ARG A 569 -19.92 21.08 -9.58
C ARG A 569 -20.07 20.81 -11.09
N LYS A 570 -19.16 21.34 -11.89
CA LYS A 570 -19.24 21.35 -13.34
C LYS A 570 -17.96 20.77 -13.94
N THR A 571 -18.13 20.18 -15.10
CA THR A 571 -17.06 19.51 -15.84
C THR A 571 -17.11 19.99 -17.28
N THR A 572 -16.11 20.76 -17.72
CA THR A 572 -15.96 21.20 -19.12
C THR A 572 -15.02 20.27 -19.87
N CYS A 573 -15.44 19.76 -21.02
CA CYS A 573 -14.53 19.06 -21.93
C CYS A 573 -13.53 20.07 -22.55
N PRO A 574 -12.21 19.96 -22.29
CA PRO A 574 -11.22 20.92 -22.79
C PRO A 574 -11.06 20.91 -24.32
N ASN A 575 -11.53 19.84 -24.99
CA ASN A 575 -11.44 19.71 -26.45
C ASN A 575 -12.61 20.39 -27.20
N CYS A 576 -13.82 20.40 -26.64
CA CYS A 576 -15.01 20.89 -27.37
C CYS A 576 -15.89 21.89 -26.60
N GLY A 577 -15.58 22.17 -25.33
CA GLY A 577 -16.37 23.09 -24.49
C GLY A 577 -17.76 22.57 -24.09
N HIS A 578 -18.09 21.31 -24.36
CA HIS A 578 -19.29 20.68 -23.79
C HIS A 578 -19.17 20.66 -22.26
N THR A 579 -20.28 20.91 -21.57
CA THR A 579 -20.32 21.03 -20.11
C THR A 579 -21.44 20.18 -19.52
N THR A 580 -21.07 19.37 -18.54
CA THR A 580 -21.97 18.58 -17.70
C THR A 580 -21.94 19.17 -16.29
N THR A 581 -23.08 19.17 -15.61
CA THR A 581 -23.15 19.44 -14.16
C THR A 581 -23.34 18.13 -13.41
N ASN A 582 -22.61 17.99 -12.30
CA ASN A 582 -22.66 16.86 -11.38
C ASN A 582 -23.41 17.34 -10.13
N ASP A 583 -24.63 17.82 -10.31
CA ASP A 583 -25.39 18.51 -9.25
C ASP A 583 -25.68 17.56 -8.09
N ASP A 584 -26.06 16.32 -8.40
CA ASP A 584 -26.29 15.22 -7.45
C ASP A 584 -25.00 14.37 -7.31
N SER A 585 -24.03 14.87 -6.53
CA SER A 585 -22.80 14.12 -6.26
C SER A 585 -22.12 14.56 -4.96
N TRP A 586 -21.40 13.61 -4.35
CA TRP A 586 -20.60 13.85 -3.16
C TRP A 586 -19.44 14.81 -3.43
N ILE A 587 -19.06 15.62 -2.43
CA ILE A 587 -17.82 16.40 -2.46
C ILE A 587 -16.80 15.70 -1.55
N LEU A 588 -15.65 15.28 -2.09
CA LEU A 588 -14.52 14.81 -1.29
C LEU A 588 -13.87 16.01 -0.59
N GLN A 589 -13.95 16.05 0.74
CA GLN A 589 -13.43 17.12 1.59
C GLN A 589 -11.99 16.83 2.06
N ASP A 590 -11.72 15.61 2.52
CA ASP A 590 -10.40 15.22 3.01
C ASP A 590 -10.11 13.71 2.78
N ILE A 591 -8.83 13.35 2.84
CA ILE A 591 -8.33 11.97 2.84
C ILE A 591 -7.47 11.78 4.08
N VAL A 592 -8.00 11.04 5.05
CA VAL A 592 -7.29 10.64 6.27
C VAL A 592 -6.57 9.30 6.03
N VAL A 593 -5.40 9.13 6.62
CA VAL A 593 -4.62 7.88 6.61
C VAL A 593 -4.68 7.24 7.99
N TRP A 594 -5.40 6.14 8.13
CA TRP A 594 -5.41 5.36 9.37
C TRP A 594 -4.18 4.44 9.43
N ASN A 595 -3.19 4.80 10.24
CA ASN A 595 -2.07 3.92 10.60
C ASN A 595 -2.54 2.89 11.64
N LYS A 596 -2.46 1.60 11.27
CA LYS A 596 -2.92 0.47 12.09
C LYS A 596 -1.91 0.02 13.13
N ASN A 597 -0.65 0.47 13.06
CA ASN A 597 0.51 0.07 13.90
C ASN A 597 0.85 -1.45 14.00
N ARG A 598 -0.06 -2.35 13.63
CA ARG A 598 0.07 -3.81 13.64
C ARG A 598 0.15 -4.37 12.22
N ALA A 599 1.37 -4.70 11.79
CA ALA A 599 1.60 -5.62 10.68
C ALA A 599 2.85 -6.46 10.99
N LEU A 600 2.96 -7.67 10.43
CA LEU A 600 4.15 -8.50 10.65
C LEU A 600 5.41 -7.76 10.17
N PRO A 601 6.51 -7.74 10.94
CA PRO A 601 7.70 -6.93 10.63
C PRO A 601 8.50 -7.43 9.42
N TYR A 602 8.09 -8.53 8.79
CA TYR A 602 8.81 -9.20 7.71
C TYR A 602 7.89 -9.60 6.55
N THR A 603 8.30 -9.26 5.32
CA THR A 603 7.64 -9.62 4.07
C THR A 603 8.61 -10.47 3.23
N LYS A 604 8.13 -11.56 2.61
CA LYS A 604 9.00 -12.54 1.91
C LYS A 604 9.38 -12.17 0.47
N GLU A 605 8.87 -11.05 -0.05
CA GLU A 605 8.79 -10.81 -1.50
C GLU A 605 9.25 -9.41 -1.93
N GLY A 606 10.16 -8.78 -1.18
CA GLY A 606 10.68 -7.44 -1.55
C GLY A 606 9.62 -6.33 -1.51
N ARG A 607 8.59 -6.48 -0.66
CA ARG A 607 7.46 -5.55 -0.53
C ARG A 607 7.60 -4.69 0.73
N LEU A 608 7.16 -3.43 0.67
CA LEU A 608 6.92 -2.65 1.88
C LEU A 608 5.73 -3.25 2.66
N ARG A 609 5.71 -3.05 3.99
CA ARG A 609 4.57 -3.45 4.83
C ARG A 609 3.40 -2.50 4.55
N ASN A 610 2.24 -3.04 4.18
CA ASN A 610 1.00 -2.26 4.20
C ASN A 610 0.57 -2.09 5.67
N VAL A 611 0.74 -0.89 6.21
CA VAL A 611 0.49 -0.57 7.63
C VAL A 611 -0.68 0.39 7.82
N PHE A 612 -1.27 0.91 6.75
CA PHE A 612 -2.33 1.92 6.83
C PHE A 612 -3.54 1.55 5.98
N GLU A 613 -4.64 2.28 6.13
CA GLU A 613 -5.79 2.35 5.21
C GLU A 613 -6.14 3.83 4.97
N TYR A 614 -6.93 4.11 3.94
CA TYR A 614 -7.49 5.44 3.69
C TYR A 614 -8.88 5.54 4.32
N ILE A 615 -9.24 6.73 4.75
CA ILE A 615 -10.59 7.11 5.12
C ILE A 615 -10.93 8.32 4.26
N LEU A 616 -11.86 8.13 3.33
CA LEU A 616 -12.32 9.18 2.43
C LEU A 616 -13.47 9.91 3.11
N CYS A 617 -13.32 11.22 3.33
CA CYS A 617 -14.35 12.07 3.95
C CYS A 617 -15.09 12.84 2.87
N PHE A 618 -16.37 12.54 2.68
CA PHE A 618 -17.26 13.25 1.75
C PHE A 618 -18.34 14.04 2.49
N SER A 619 -18.84 15.10 1.85
CA SER A 619 -20.01 15.86 2.28
C SER A 619 -21.03 16.00 1.15
N LYS A 620 -22.30 16.22 1.52
CA LYS A 620 -23.38 16.46 0.56
C LYS A 620 -23.36 17.89 -0.01
N THR A 621 -22.92 18.88 0.78
CA THR A 621 -22.81 20.31 0.41
C THR A 621 -21.40 20.85 0.65
N PRO A 622 -21.00 21.96 -0.01
CA PRO A 622 -19.75 22.67 0.31
C PRO A 622 -19.82 23.48 1.61
N GLU A 623 -21.02 23.73 2.14
CA GLU A 623 -21.25 24.40 3.43
C GLU A 623 -20.96 23.51 4.66
N PHE A 624 -20.88 22.18 4.47
CA PHE A 624 -20.55 21.22 5.52
C PHE A 624 -19.23 21.53 6.23
N GLU A 625 -19.27 21.64 7.57
CA GLU A 625 -18.11 21.89 8.41
C GLU A 625 -17.84 20.72 9.37
N LEU A 626 -16.61 20.19 9.33
CA LEU A 626 -16.13 19.23 10.32
C LEU A 626 -15.90 19.93 11.67
N LYS A 627 -16.41 19.34 12.75
CA LYS A 627 -16.42 19.92 14.11
C LYS A 627 -15.04 19.76 14.80
N MET A 628 -13.98 20.22 14.11
CA MET A 628 -12.57 19.99 14.38
C MET A 628 -12.12 20.35 15.80
N ASP A 629 -12.72 21.38 16.40
CA ASP A 629 -12.39 21.83 17.76
C ASP A 629 -12.64 20.76 18.83
N ARG A 630 -13.56 19.81 18.57
CA ARG A 630 -13.90 18.70 19.47
C ARG A 630 -12.80 17.66 19.62
N ILE A 631 -11.87 17.58 18.66
CA ILE A 631 -10.81 16.56 18.64
C ILE A 631 -9.40 17.14 18.81
N ARG A 632 -9.28 18.45 19.12
CA ARG A 632 -7.98 19.10 19.32
C ARG A 632 -7.19 18.43 20.45
N GLU A 633 -5.91 18.20 20.18
CA GLU A 633 -4.95 17.74 21.19
C GLU A 633 -4.77 18.86 22.23
N SER A 634 -5.34 18.67 23.43
CA SER A 634 -5.29 19.64 24.55
C SER A 634 -4.09 19.44 25.48
N ASP A 635 -3.30 18.39 25.29
CA ASP A 635 -2.09 18.11 26.08
C ASP A 635 -0.85 18.76 25.43
N PRO A 636 -0.24 19.80 26.05
CA PRO A 636 0.96 20.43 25.54
C PRO A 636 2.21 19.55 25.59
N ASN A 637 2.20 18.40 26.29
CA ASN A 637 3.29 17.43 26.23
C ASN A 637 3.41 16.77 24.84
N GLY A 638 2.31 16.68 24.09
CA GLY A 638 2.28 16.22 22.70
C GLY A 638 2.78 17.26 21.68
N PHE A 639 2.98 18.52 22.10
CA PHE A 639 3.36 19.60 21.18
C PHE A 639 4.87 19.62 20.91
N GLN A 640 5.29 20.33 19.86
CA GLN A 640 6.71 20.51 19.55
C GLN A 640 7.45 21.22 20.69
N GLN A 641 8.72 20.89 20.94
CA GLN A 641 9.55 21.40 22.06
C GLN A 641 9.83 22.92 22.07
N TRP A 642 9.16 23.68 21.21
CA TRP A 642 9.22 25.13 21.04
C TRP A 642 7.82 25.73 20.89
N TRP A 643 6.76 25.01 21.30
CA TRP A 643 5.39 25.52 21.21
C TRP A 643 5.22 26.81 22.01
N ALA A 644 5.84 26.88 23.18
CA ALA A 644 5.85 28.06 24.04
C ALA A 644 6.70 29.21 23.50
N ASP A 645 7.68 28.96 22.62
CA ASP A 645 8.39 30.03 21.87
C ASP A 645 7.48 30.68 20.80
N PHE A 646 6.49 29.95 20.30
CA PHE A 646 5.62 30.33 19.18
C PHE A 646 4.11 30.08 19.47
N PRO A 647 3.56 30.60 20.59
CA PRO A 647 2.18 30.34 21.01
C PRO A 647 1.14 30.90 20.04
N GLU A 648 1.51 31.87 19.20
CA GLU A 648 0.70 32.38 18.09
C GLU A 648 0.38 31.33 17.00
N ARG A 649 1.11 30.21 16.97
CA ARG A 649 0.93 29.13 15.97
C ARG A 649 -0.02 28.02 16.43
N TYR A 650 -0.48 28.06 17.68
CA TYR A 650 -1.35 27.06 18.27
C TYR A 650 -2.71 27.68 18.56
N HIS A 651 -3.79 27.02 18.16
CA HIS A 651 -5.13 27.45 18.56
C HIS A 651 -5.28 27.28 20.09
N PRO A 652 -5.94 28.18 20.82
CA PRO A 652 -6.01 28.07 22.28
C PRO A 652 -6.70 26.80 22.78
N LEU A 653 -7.68 26.28 22.03
CA LEU A 653 -8.33 24.99 22.31
C LEU A 653 -7.46 23.75 22.01
N GLY A 654 -6.25 23.94 21.46
CA GLY A 654 -5.29 22.86 21.22
C GLY A 654 -4.78 22.74 19.78
N LYS A 655 -3.78 21.86 19.60
CA LYS A 655 -3.23 21.52 18.29
C LYS A 655 -4.31 20.77 17.50
N LEU A 656 -4.51 21.15 16.23
CA LEU A 656 -5.35 20.38 15.32
C LEU A 656 -4.66 19.03 15.03
N PRO A 657 -5.36 17.88 15.15
CA PRO A 657 -4.76 16.59 14.86
C PRO A 657 -4.30 16.50 13.40
N GLU A 658 -3.30 15.66 13.17
CA GLU A 658 -2.82 15.38 11.82
C GLU A 658 -3.84 14.49 11.09
N ASN A 659 -3.89 14.55 9.76
CA ASN A 659 -4.71 13.63 8.94
C ASN A 659 -4.10 12.22 8.82
N ILE A 660 -3.14 11.88 9.69
CA ILE A 660 -2.65 10.52 9.93
C ILE A 660 -3.12 10.12 11.32
N TRP A 661 -4.06 9.20 11.41
CA TRP A 661 -4.64 8.75 12.68
C TRP A 661 -4.07 7.39 13.09
N GLU A 662 -3.64 7.27 14.34
CA GLU A 662 -3.11 6.02 14.87
C GLU A 662 -4.12 5.35 15.79
N PHE A 663 -4.64 4.19 15.38
CA PHE A 663 -5.53 3.36 16.19
C PHE A 663 -5.18 1.88 15.98
N GLU A 664 -5.05 1.12 17.07
CA GLU A 664 -4.75 -0.32 16.95
C GLU A 664 -6.00 -1.13 16.57
N PRO A 665 -5.94 -2.01 15.54
CA PRO A 665 -7.06 -2.89 15.22
C PRO A 665 -7.25 -3.95 16.32
N PRO A 666 -8.51 -4.37 16.58
CA PRO A 666 -8.84 -5.39 17.57
C PRO A 666 -7.98 -6.67 17.47
N THR A 667 -7.64 -7.24 18.63
CA THR A 667 -6.69 -8.36 18.72
C THR A 667 -7.37 -9.68 18.35
N ARG A 668 -7.11 -10.20 17.15
CA ARG A 668 -7.69 -11.47 16.67
C ARG A 668 -7.08 -12.69 17.36
N GLY A 669 -7.92 -13.61 17.82
CA GLY A 669 -7.50 -14.98 18.15
C GLY A 669 -6.60 -15.07 19.38
N SER A 670 -7.00 -14.41 20.47
CA SER A 670 -6.31 -14.56 21.74
C SER A 670 -6.34 -16.02 22.23
N PHE A 671 -5.23 -16.51 22.78
CA PHE A 671 -5.06 -17.90 23.27
C PHE A 671 -5.85 -18.20 24.58
N THR A 672 -6.92 -17.44 24.86
CA THR A 672 -7.71 -17.48 26.10
C THR A 672 -8.93 -18.40 26.02
N GLY A 673 -9.46 -18.67 24.82
CA GLY A 673 -10.42 -19.76 24.58
C GLY A 673 -11.88 -19.47 24.94
N GLU A 674 -12.27 -18.20 25.01
CA GLU A 674 -13.68 -17.76 25.05
C GLU A 674 -14.04 -17.11 23.72
N ALA A 675 -15.34 -17.04 23.37
CA ALA A 675 -15.78 -16.66 22.03
C ALA A 675 -15.36 -15.22 21.69
N ASP A 676 -14.62 -15.06 20.59
CA ASP A 676 -14.03 -13.78 20.20
C ASP A 676 -15.12 -12.88 19.61
N VAL A 677 -15.57 -11.88 20.38
CA VAL A 677 -16.61 -10.91 19.97
C VAL A 677 -16.21 -10.13 18.71
N PHE A 678 -14.91 -10.14 18.39
CA PHE A 678 -14.32 -9.59 17.17
C PHE A 678 -13.94 -10.65 16.12
N ASP A 679 -14.63 -11.80 16.06
CA ASP A 679 -14.49 -12.82 14.98
C ASP A 679 -15.11 -12.38 13.64
N HIS A 680 -14.94 -11.09 13.31
CA HIS A 680 -15.19 -10.45 12.03
C HIS A 680 -13.82 -10.13 11.36
N PRO A 681 -13.60 -10.50 10.09
CA PRO A 681 -12.28 -10.46 9.45
C PRO A 681 -11.77 -9.04 9.11
N ALA A 682 -12.50 -7.99 9.50
CA ALA A 682 -12.16 -6.57 9.31
C ALA A 682 -12.92 -5.62 10.28
N ALA A 683 -13.08 -5.94 11.56
CA ALA A 683 -13.74 -5.00 12.50
C ALA A 683 -12.94 -3.70 12.71
N PHE A 684 -13.65 -2.57 12.80
CA PHE A 684 -13.07 -1.26 13.17
C PHE A 684 -12.63 -1.21 14.64
N PRO A 685 -11.61 -0.40 14.99
CA PRO A 685 -11.43 0.08 16.36
C PRO A 685 -12.61 0.97 16.77
N PRO A 686 -13.17 0.84 17.99
CA PRO A 686 -14.22 1.74 18.48
C PRO A 686 -13.82 3.21 18.47
N ASP A 687 -12.63 3.53 18.99
CA ASP A 687 -12.07 4.88 19.10
C ASP A 687 -11.95 5.60 17.73
N LEU A 688 -11.76 4.83 16.65
CA LEU A 688 -11.72 5.35 15.28
C LEU A 688 -13.11 5.84 14.85
N VAL A 689 -14.15 5.07 15.15
CA VAL A 689 -15.54 5.45 14.89
C VAL A 689 -15.93 6.62 15.79
N GLU A 690 -15.57 6.58 17.08
CA GLU A 690 -15.82 7.66 18.04
C GLU A 690 -15.27 9.01 17.53
N ARG A 691 -14.03 9.03 17.01
CA ARG A 691 -13.45 10.24 16.41
C ARG A 691 -14.24 10.73 15.19
N ILE A 692 -14.64 9.83 14.30
CA ILE A 692 -15.43 10.19 13.11
C ILE A 692 -16.77 10.80 13.54
N LEU A 693 -17.51 10.13 14.44
CA LEU A 693 -18.81 10.62 14.91
C LEU A 693 -18.70 11.93 15.70
N THR A 694 -17.64 12.11 16.49
CA THR A 694 -17.35 13.36 17.20
C THR A 694 -17.14 14.53 16.23
N LEU A 695 -16.50 14.28 15.09
CA LEU A 695 -16.28 15.27 14.02
C LEU A 695 -17.54 15.61 13.21
N SER A 696 -18.42 14.63 12.97
CA SER A 696 -19.52 14.78 12.00
C SER A 696 -20.93 14.84 12.59
N THR A 697 -21.15 14.46 13.87
CA THR A 697 -22.51 14.33 14.45
C THR A 697 -22.66 15.00 15.81
N ASP A 698 -23.90 15.32 16.17
CA ASP A 698 -24.39 15.71 17.48
C ASP A 698 -25.25 14.61 18.14
N ASP A 699 -25.72 14.85 19.36
CA ASP A 699 -26.58 13.91 20.08
C ASP A 699 -27.95 13.82 19.41
N ASN A 700 -28.47 12.60 19.25
CA ASN A 700 -29.70 12.23 18.54
C ASN A 700 -29.64 12.23 16.99
N ASP A 701 -28.53 12.63 16.37
CA ASP A 701 -28.28 12.46 14.94
C ASP A 701 -28.37 10.97 14.53
N VAL A 702 -28.57 10.71 13.24
CA VAL A 702 -28.72 9.39 12.66
C VAL A 702 -27.46 8.97 11.90
N VAL A 703 -26.89 7.86 12.34
CA VAL A 703 -25.71 7.22 11.74
C VAL A 703 -26.12 6.00 10.91
N LEU A 704 -25.61 5.89 9.68
CA LEU A 704 -25.82 4.74 8.79
C LEU A 704 -24.52 3.96 8.59
N ASP A 705 -24.61 2.63 8.59
CA ASP A 705 -23.57 1.73 8.05
C ASP A 705 -24.20 0.68 7.12
N PRO A 706 -24.09 0.82 5.79
CA PRO A 706 -24.60 -0.16 4.84
C PRO A 706 -23.81 -1.49 4.82
N PHE A 707 -22.65 -1.57 5.47
CA PHE A 707 -21.80 -2.77 5.51
C PHE A 707 -21.32 -3.03 6.95
N ALA A 708 -22.29 -3.17 7.86
CA ALA A 708 -22.07 -3.04 9.30
C ALA A 708 -21.15 -4.10 9.92
N GLY A 709 -20.99 -5.28 9.30
CA GLY A 709 -20.17 -6.37 9.84
C GLY A 709 -20.65 -6.76 11.23
N SER A 710 -19.75 -6.78 12.22
CA SER A 710 -20.10 -7.01 13.63
C SER A 710 -20.91 -5.88 14.29
N GLY A 711 -21.14 -4.75 13.61
CA GLY A 711 -21.94 -3.64 14.10
C GLY A 711 -21.18 -2.62 14.96
N VAL A 712 -19.86 -2.47 14.78
CA VAL A 712 -19.06 -1.51 15.58
C VAL A 712 -19.57 -0.07 15.42
N VAL A 713 -19.90 0.35 14.19
CA VAL A 713 -20.44 1.69 13.93
C VAL A 713 -21.77 1.90 14.66
N VAL A 714 -22.68 0.93 14.53
CA VAL A 714 -24.01 0.96 15.17
C VAL A 714 -23.88 1.00 16.69
N GLY A 715 -23.03 0.15 17.27
CA GLY A 715 -22.82 0.07 18.72
C GLY A 715 -22.18 1.33 19.31
N GLN A 716 -21.17 1.90 18.63
CA GLN A 716 -20.50 3.13 19.09
C GLN A 716 -21.42 4.36 18.96
N ALA A 717 -22.19 4.46 17.86
CA ALA A 717 -23.18 5.50 17.70
C ALA A 717 -24.24 5.47 18.82
N GLU A 718 -24.79 4.29 19.13
CA GLU A 718 -25.74 4.13 20.24
C GLU A 718 -25.13 4.46 21.61
N LEU A 719 -23.87 4.09 21.87
CA LEU A 719 -23.15 4.46 23.09
C LEU A 719 -23.03 5.98 23.24
N MET A 720 -22.74 6.67 22.13
CA MET A 720 -22.64 8.13 22.04
C MET A 720 -24.01 8.84 21.97
N ASN A 721 -25.14 8.19 22.28
CA ASN A 721 -26.50 8.77 22.17
C ASN A 721 -26.90 9.24 20.76
N ARG A 722 -26.32 8.69 19.70
CA ARG A 722 -26.83 8.82 18.32
C ARG A 722 -27.86 7.71 18.06
N LYS A 723 -28.74 7.93 17.09
CA LYS A 723 -29.57 6.87 16.51
C LYS A 723 -28.74 6.17 15.43
N ALA A 724 -28.87 4.85 15.28
CA ALA A 724 -28.05 4.11 14.33
C ALA A 724 -28.89 3.17 13.47
N ILE A 725 -28.46 2.96 12.23
CA ILE A 725 -29.03 2.02 11.27
C ILE A 725 -27.87 1.24 10.65
N GLY A 726 -27.89 -0.09 10.77
CA GLY A 726 -26.89 -0.97 10.15
C GLY A 726 -27.54 -1.99 9.23
N ALA A 727 -26.92 -2.25 8.08
CA ALA A 727 -27.25 -3.38 7.21
C ALA A 727 -26.10 -4.40 7.21
N GLU A 728 -26.43 -5.68 7.39
CA GLU A 728 -25.44 -6.77 7.35
C GLU A 728 -26.04 -8.03 6.72
N LEU A 729 -25.34 -8.60 5.73
CA LEU A 729 -25.83 -9.72 4.93
C LEU A 729 -25.62 -11.09 5.62
N ASN A 730 -24.66 -11.21 6.54
CA ASN A 730 -24.36 -12.45 7.26
C ASN A 730 -24.94 -12.43 8.68
N ASN A 731 -25.98 -13.24 8.90
CA ASN A 731 -26.63 -13.44 10.20
C ASN A 731 -25.65 -13.74 11.36
N LYS A 732 -24.49 -14.38 11.11
CA LYS A 732 -23.48 -14.65 12.16
C LYS A 732 -23.04 -13.36 12.87
N TYR A 733 -22.86 -12.27 12.13
CA TYR A 733 -22.41 -11.00 12.71
C TYR A 733 -23.56 -10.26 13.39
N CYS A 734 -24.78 -10.35 12.85
CA CYS A 734 -26.01 -9.89 13.51
C CYS A 734 -26.21 -10.58 14.87
N ASP A 735 -26.01 -11.90 14.95
CA ASP A 735 -26.13 -12.70 16.18
C ASP A 735 -25.10 -12.29 17.26
N ALA A 736 -23.94 -11.74 16.86
CA ALA A 736 -22.86 -11.34 17.76
C ALA A 736 -22.99 -9.89 18.29
N TYR A 737 -23.81 -9.06 17.65
CA TYR A 737 -23.96 -7.63 17.98
C TYR A 737 -24.34 -7.34 19.45
N PRO A 738 -25.21 -8.12 20.13
CA PRO A 738 -25.53 -7.89 21.54
C PRO A 738 -24.31 -8.00 22.48
N ASP A 739 -23.41 -8.95 22.21
CA ASP A 739 -22.19 -9.15 23.01
C ASP A 739 -21.17 -8.02 22.75
N LEU A 740 -21.09 -7.53 21.50
CA LEU A 740 -20.29 -6.34 21.16
C LEU A 740 -20.80 -5.10 21.88
N LYS A 741 -22.11 -4.88 21.93
CA LYS A 741 -22.68 -3.72 22.62
C LYS A 741 -22.36 -3.71 24.12
N GLN A 742 -22.38 -4.88 24.77
CA GLN A 742 -21.95 -4.99 26.17
C GLN A 742 -20.45 -4.71 26.32
N TYR A 743 -19.61 -5.25 25.42
CA TYR A 743 -18.16 -5.00 25.42
C TYR A 743 -17.82 -3.50 25.36
N LEU A 744 -18.50 -2.74 24.48
CA LEU A 744 -18.29 -1.29 24.34
C LEU A 744 -18.66 -0.54 25.63
N GLN A 745 -19.82 -0.86 26.23
CA GLN A 745 -20.28 -0.27 27.49
C GLN A 745 -19.31 -0.54 28.65
N ASP A 746 -18.72 -1.73 28.72
CA ASP A 746 -17.78 -2.11 29.78
C ASP A 746 -16.40 -1.40 29.65
N HIS A 747 -16.05 -0.85 28.47
CA HIS A 747 -14.76 -0.17 28.23
C HIS A 747 -14.83 1.36 28.37
N ASP A 748 -16.02 1.96 28.26
CA ASP A 748 -16.24 3.42 28.34
C ASP A 748 -15.95 3.99 29.75
N GLU A 749 -16.17 3.22 30.82
CA GLU A 749 -15.98 3.65 32.22
C GLU A 749 -14.51 3.91 32.64
N GLY A 750 -13.55 3.82 31.71
CA GLY A 750 -12.11 3.72 32.00
C GLY A 750 -11.19 4.91 31.65
N GLN A 751 -11.69 5.98 31.02
CA GLN A 751 -10.79 7.04 30.51
C GLN A 751 -10.15 7.91 31.62
N GLU A 752 -8.85 8.17 31.51
CA GLU A 752 -8.06 8.99 32.45
C GLU A 752 -8.33 10.50 32.30
N GLN A 753 -7.95 11.30 33.29
CA GLN A 753 -8.16 12.75 33.30
C GLN A 753 -7.27 13.46 32.27
N VAL A 754 -7.78 13.64 31.05
CA VAL A 754 -7.20 14.53 30.04
C VAL A 754 -7.25 15.98 30.53
N ALA A 755 -6.19 16.74 30.27
CA ALA A 755 -6.12 18.17 30.60
C ALA A 755 -7.26 18.95 29.92
N SER A 756 -7.96 19.80 30.68
CA SER A 756 -9.12 20.51 30.16
C SER A 756 -8.72 21.51 29.08
N GLN A 757 -9.52 21.62 28.01
CA GLN A 757 -9.29 22.63 26.95
C GLN A 757 -9.30 24.07 27.50
N GLU A 758 -10.00 24.32 28.61
CA GLU A 758 -10.04 25.62 29.29
C GLU A 758 -8.70 25.97 29.97
N ASP A 759 -8.01 24.98 30.55
CA ASP A 759 -6.68 25.19 31.14
C ASP A 759 -5.64 25.51 30.06
N LEU A 760 -5.71 24.82 28.92
CA LEU A 760 -4.82 25.10 27.79
C LEU A 760 -5.09 26.47 27.15
N ASP A 761 -6.37 26.84 26.98
CA ASP A 761 -6.77 28.16 26.43
C ASP A 761 -6.12 29.29 27.20
N ARG A 762 -6.20 29.26 28.54
CA ARG A 762 -5.59 30.25 29.42
C ARG A 762 -4.07 30.29 29.29
N ILE A 763 -3.40 29.13 29.21
CA ILE A 763 -1.95 29.05 29.03
C ILE A 763 -1.53 29.64 27.67
N ILE A 764 -2.17 29.25 26.57
CA ILE A 764 -1.83 29.73 25.21
C ILE A 764 -2.15 31.23 25.06
N CYS A 765 -3.35 31.67 25.46
CA CYS A 765 -3.74 33.08 25.42
C CYS A 765 -2.82 33.94 26.28
N GLY A 766 -2.47 33.47 27.48
CA GLY A 766 -1.53 34.13 28.36
C GLY A 766 -0.13 34.27 27.75
N LEU A 767 0.42 33.19 27.18
CA LEU A 767 1.72 33.20 26.50
C LEU A 767 1.73 34.18 25.32
N ARG A 768 0.65 34.20 24.52
CA ARG A 768 0.45 35.16 23.43
C ARG A 768 0.49 36.60 23.95
N GLN A 769 -0.20 36.90 25.05
CA GLN A 769 -0.21 38.25 25.65
C GLN A 769 1.18 38.67 26.15
N ILE A 770 1.89 37.85 26.94
CA ILE A 770 3.24 38.22 27.42
C ILE A 770 4.22 38.39 26.24
N LYS A 771 4.20 37.47 25.27
CA LYS A 771 5.06 37.55 24.09
C LYS A 771 4.73 38.76 23.21
N TYR A 772 3.46 39.16 23.13
CA TYR A 772 3.03 40.34 22.38
C TYR A 772 3.73 41.61 22.88
N ALA A 773 3.83 41.86 24.20
CA ALA A 773 4.55 43.03 24.72
C ALA A 773 6.02 43.07 24.27
N ARG A 774 6.70 41.92 24.24
CA ARG A 774 8.09 41.80 23.77
C ARG A 774 8.22 42.11 22.28
N GLU A 775 7.34 41.56 21.46
CA GLU A 775 7.41 41.77 20.00
C GLU A 775 6.88 43.17 19.60
N LEU A 776 5.99 43.80 20.40
CA LEU A 776 5.62 45.20 20.28
C LEU A 776 6.85 46.10 20.49
N LEU A 777 7.60 45.91 21.58
CA LEU A 777 8.85 46.63 21.84
C LEU A 777 9.87 46.50 20.69
N ARG A 778 10.01 45.30 20.11
CA ARG A 778 10.89 45.07 18.95
C ARG A 778 10.40 45.76 17.69
N THR A 779 9.10 45.75 17.45
CA THR A 779 8.47 46.45 16.31
C THR A 779 8.66 47.96 16.44
N VAL A 780 8.38 48.53 17.62
CA VAL A 780 8.62 49.96 17.93
C VAL A 780 10.09 50.32 17.75
N ALA A 781 11.02 49.54 18.31
CA ALA A 781 12.47 49.77 18.13
C ALA A 781 12.88 49.79 16.65
N GLY A 782 12.37 48.85 15.84
CA GLY A 782 12.62 48.81 14.40
C GLY A 782 12.06 50.04 13.66
N GLU A 783 10.84 50.45 14.00
CA GLU A 783 10.16 51.62 13.40
C GLU A 783 10.84 52.96 13.73
N VAL A 784 11.45 53.11 14.91
CA VAL A 784 12.30 54.26 15.25
C VAL A 784 13.77 54.11 14.76
N GLY A 785 14.09 53.02 14.07
CA GLY A 785 15.40 52.78 13.44
C GLY A 785 16.51 52.31 14.39
N LEU A 786 16.15 51.77 15.56
CA LEU A 786 17.06 51.19 16.53
C LEU A 786 17.33 49.69 16.24
N SER A 787 18.46 49.19 16.72
CA SER A 787 18.87 47.79 16.51
C SER A 787 18.42 46.83 17.62
N SER A 788 17.98 47.36 18.77
CA SER A 788 17.56 46.59 19.94
C SER A 788 16.52 47.36 20.78
N PRO A 789 15.53 46.69 21.39
CA PRO A 789 14.62 47.31 22.37
C PRO A 789 15.33 47.95 23.56
N SER A 790 16.48 47.42 23.99
CA SER A 790 17.32 48.01 25.05
C SER A 790 17.90 49.39 24.72
N GLN A 791 17.72 49.89 23.50
CA GLN A 791 18.09 51.25 23.08
C GLN A 791 16.92 52.25 23.18
N LEU A 792 15.70 51.80 23.48
CA LEU A 792 14.57 52.68 23.76
C LEU A 792 14.74 53.31 25.16
N GLU A 793 14.27 54.55 25.35
CA GLU A 793 14.24 55.20 26.67
C GLU A 793 13.11 54.65 27.58
N ILE A 794 12.85 53.34 27.52
CA ILE A 794 11.78 52.64 28.25
C ILE A 794 12.42 51.74 29.32
N HIS A 795 12.21 52.04 30.60
CA HIS A 795 12.81 51.29 31.71
C HIS A 795 11.93 50.15 32.23
N THR A 796 10.62 50.13 31.91
CA THR A 796 9.67 49.10 32.34
C THR A 796 8.46 49.06 31.42
N VAL A 797 7.91 47.88 31.19
CA VAL A 797 6.62 47.72 30.50
C VAL A 797 5.64 47.05 31.45
N PHE A 798 4.49 47.68 31.69
CA PHE A 798 3.36 47.01 32.34
C PHE A 798 2.43 46.45 31.26
N LEU A 799 2.20 45.14 31.27
CA LEU A 799 1.13 44.51 30.50
C LEU A 799 0.00 44.10 31.45
N VAL A 800 -1.16 44.73 31.29
CA VAL A 800 -2.33 44.46 32.13
C VAL A 800 -3.42 43.81 31.28
N SER A 801 -3.64 42.52 31.52
CA SER A 801 -4.72 41.76 30.91
C SER A 801 -6.07 42.17 31.50
N ARG A 802 -6.99 42.59 30.62
CA ARG A 802 -8.37 42.94 30.97
C ARG A 802 -9.33 41.78 30.74
N GLU A 803 -9.14 41.06 29.64
CA GLU A 803 -9.91 39.88 29.26
C GLU A 803 -8.96 38.83 28.67
N LEU A 804 -9.23 37.56 28.99
CA LEU A 804 -8.38 36.41 28.69
C LEU A 804 -9.25 35.23 28.23
N GLY A 805 -8.73 34.48 27.26
CA GLY A 805 -9.35 33.26 26.73
C GLY A 805 -10.01 33.51 25.38
N HIS A 806 -10.02 32.48 24.54
CA HIS A 806 -10.57 32.54 23.19
C HIS A 806 -12.09 32.79 23.18
N GLN A 807 -12.83 32.14 24.07
CA GLN A 807 -14.29 32.22 24.12
C GLN A 807 -14.84 33.49 24.78
N SER A 808 -13.99 34.29 25.44
CA SER A 808 -14.44 35.42 26.27
C SER A 808 -14.49 36.77 25.54
N VAL A 809 -13.77 36.91 24.42
CA VAL A 809 -13.61 38.21 23.72
C VAL A 809 -14.30 38.25 22.36
N GLY A 810 -14.23 37.15 21.58
CA GLY A 810 -14.82 37.03 20.25
C GLY A 810 -13.98 36.18 19.29
N GLU A 811 -14.51 35.90 18.10
CA GLU A 811 -13.78 35.18 17.03
C GLU A 811 -12.42 35.86 16.74
N ASP A 812 -11.37 35.05 16.62
CA ASP A 812 -9.96 35.44 16.40
C ASP A 812 -9.33 36.45 17.40
N ILE A 813 -9.99 36.74 18.54
CA ILE A 813 -9.42 37.57 19.60
C ILE A 813 -9.12 36.71 20.84
N HIS A 814 -7.86 36.71 21.26
CA HIS A 814 -7.31 35.87 22.32
C HIS A 814 -6.89 36.68 23.57
N GLY A 815 -7.22 37.97 23.59
CA GLY A 815 -6.97 38.83 24.74
C GLY A 815 -7.16 40.32 24.49
N GLN A 816 -7.53 41.03 25.55
CA GLN A 816 -7.48 42.49 25.61
C GLN A 816 -6.43 42.92 26.64
N VAL A 817 -5.49 43.79 26.24
CA VAL A 817 -4.40 44.26 27.11
C VAL A 817 -4.21 45.78 27.03
N ASP A 818 -3.89 46.40 28.16
CA ASP A 818 -3.14 47.66 28.15
C ASP A 818 -1.64 47.35 28.17
N VAL A 819 -0.85 48.05 27.36
CA VAL A 819 0.61 47.95 27.37
C VAL A 819 1.18 49.33 27.68
N VAL A 820 1.52 49.56 28.95
CA VAL A 820 2.04 50.83 29.44
C VAL A 820 3.58 50.79 29.37
N LEU A 821 4.13 51.54 28.43
CA LEU A 821 5.55 51.74 28.21
C LEU A 821 6.02 52.90 29.09
N LEU A 822 6.79 52.61 30.15
CA LEU A 822 7.28 53.62 31.07
C LEU A 822 8.62 54.19 30.62
N VAL A 823 8.61 55.47 30.28
CA VAL A 823 9.80 56.25 29.89
C VAL A 823 10.38 57.01 31.07
N ASP A 824 11.67 57.34 30.98
CA ASP A 824 12.34 58.17 31.98
C ASP A 824 11.71 59.57 32.06
N ASN A 825 11.66 60.15 33.27
CA ASN A 825 11.12 61.50 33.48
C ASN A 825 11.92 62.61 32.76
N GLU A 826 13.09 62.29 32.20
CA GLU A 826 13.93 63.20 31.40
C GLU A 826 13.67 63.10 29.87
N THR A 827 12.93 62.08 29.40
CA THR A 827 12.58 61.90 27.98
C THR A 827 11.80 63.09 27.44
N THR A 828 12.12 63.53 26.21
CA THR A 828 11.47 64.74 25.68
C THR A 828 10.04 64.45 25.22
N ALA A 829 9.15 65.43 25.38
CA ALA A 829 7.76 65.33 24.93
C ALA A 829 7.60 65.05 23.42
N ARG A 830 8.65 65.25 22.62
CA ARG A 830 8.66 64.86 21.21
C ARG A 830 8.89 63.35 21.05
N ASP A 831 9.84 62.81 21.77
CA ASP A 831 10.27 61.41 21.63
C ASP A 831 9.23 60.49 22.28
N ALA A 832 8.61 60.92 23.38
CA ALA A 832 7.41 60.26 23.93
C ALA A 832 6.23 60.22 22.94
N LEU A 833 5.99 61.30 22.18
CA LEU A 833 4.97 61.35 21.13
C LEU A 833 5.29 60.39 19.96
N ASP A 834 6.56 60.33 19.55
CA ASP A 834 7.05 59.40 18.51
C ASP A 834 6.83 57.94 18.95
N TYR A 835 7.12 57.61 20.22
CA TYR A 835 6.83 56.28 20.78
C TYR A 835 5.33 55.96 20.85
N VAL A 836 4.44 56.93 21.11
CA VAL A 836 2.99 56.70 21.05
C VAL A 836 2.56 56.36 19.63
N GLU A 837 2.93 57.20 18.65
CA GLU A 837 2.60 57.00 17.23
C GLU A 837 3.13 55.64 16.74
N LYS A 838 4.38 55.30 17.05
CA LYS A 838 4.98 54.02 16.67
C LYS A 838 4.41 52.81 17.40
N ALA A 839 4.00 52.93 18.66
CA ALA A 839 3.34 51.83 19.35
C ALA A 839 1.92 51.59 18.82
N GLU A 840 1.16 52.64 18.49
CA GLU A 840 -0.15 52.51 17.84
C GLU A 840 -0.02 51.89 16.44
N GLU A 841 0.89 52.38 15.59
CA GLU A 841 1.17 51.80 14.26
C GLU A 841 1.57 50.32 14.37
N ALA A 842 2.49 49.98 15.30
CA ALA A 842 2.99 48.63 15.53
C ALA A 842 1.88 47.61 15.79
N THR A 843 0.78 47.99 16.46
CA THR A 843 -0.35 47.06 16.72
C THR A 843 -0.98 46.48 15.45
N THR A 844 -0.91 47.21 14.33
CA THR A 844 -1.59 46.87 13.08
C THR A 844 -0.72 46.08 12.08
N ILE A 845 0.59 45.99 12.33
CA ILE A 845 1.56 45.36 11.42
C ILE A 845 2.13 44.06 11.99
N GLN A 846 2.67 43.22 11.11
CA GLN A 846 3.32 41.98 11.50
C GLN A 846 4.67 42.25 12.18
N PRO A 847 5.05 41.49 13.23
CA PRO A 847 4.38 40.28 13.73
C PRO A 847 3.19 40.55 14.66
N CYS A 848 3.05 41.76 15.23
CA CYS A 848 2.08 42.07 16.28
C CYS A 848 0.63 41.76 15.89
N SER A 849 0.20 42.10 14.67
CA SER A 849 -1.17 41.81 14.19
C SER A 849 -1.46 40.31 14.01
N GLY A 850 -0.45 39.43 14.07
CA GLY A 850 -0.61 37.98 13.99
C GLY A 850 -0.93 37.28 15.32
N PHE A 851 -0.94 37.99 16.45
CA PHE A 851 -1.18 37.37 17.77
C PHE A 851 -2.67 37.25 18.14
N GLY A 852 -3.56 37.98 17.45
CA GLY A 852 -4.98 38.11 17.81
C GLY A 852 -5.19 38.80 19.16
N ILE A 853 -4.39 39.84 19.46
CA ILE A 853 -4.45 40.59 20.72
C ILE A 853 -4.93 42.02 20.44
N HIS A 854 -5.99 42.44 21.13
CA HIS A 854 -6.41 43.85 21.16
C HIS A 854 -5.61 44.59 22.22
N ALA A 855 -4.54 45.25 21.78
CA ALA A 855 -3.66 46.03 22.65
C ALA A 855 -3.97 47.52 22.59
N ARG A 856 -4.00 48.16 23.76
CA ARG A 856 -3.96 49.61 23.91
C ARG A 856 -2.57 50.02 24.40
N PRO A 857 -1.65 50.45 23.51
CA PRO A 857 -0.37 50.98 23.92
C PRO A 857 -0.54 52.35 24.57
N LEU A 858 0.21 52.60 25.64
CA LEU A 858 0.23 53.87 26.37
C LEU A 858 1.68 54.18 26.73
N VAL A 859 2.15 55.40 26.48
CA VAL A 859 3.50 55.85 26.87
C VAL A 859 3.34 56.89 27.96
N LEU A 860 3.95 56.64 29.12
CA LEU A 860 3.85 57.52 30.30
C LEU A 860 5.21 57.64 30.97
N THR A 861 5.50 58.79 31.57
CA THR A 861 6.59 58.91 32.54
C THR A 861 6.25 58.17 33.84
N THR A 862 7.25 57.84 34.66
CA THR A 862 7.02 57.24 36.00
C THR A 862 6.14 58.12 36.89
N GLU A 863 6.30 59.45 36.84
CA GLU A 863 5.46 60.37 37.62
C GLU A 863 4.00 60.39 37.15
N GLU A 864 3.75 60.37 35.83
CA GLU A 864 2.40 60.30 35.26
C GLU A 864 1.71 58.98 35.62
N PHE A 865 2.37 57.83 35.47
CA PHE A 865 1.79 56.53 35.80
C PHE A 865 1.41 56.41 37.29
N ILE A 866 2.26 56.93 38.19
CA ILE A 866 1.95 56.97 39.63
C ILE A 866 0.76 57.92 39.92
N SER A 867 0.62 59.03 39.18
CA SER A 867 -0.55 59.92 39.31
C SER A 867 -1.82 59.25 38.82
N GLU A 868 -1.80 58.65 37.63
CA GLU A 868 -2.96 57.96 37.02
C GLU A 868 -3.47 56.78 37.88
N ILE A 869 -2.59 56.04 38.54
CA ILE A 869 -2.98 55.03 39.55
C ILE A 869 -3.58 55.71 40.79
N SER A 870 -2.98 56.80 41.27
CA SER A 870 -3.48 57.53 42.47
C SER A 870 -4.81 58.25 42.24
N GLU A 871 -5.14 58.55 40.98
CA GLU A 871 -6.38 59.21 40.55
C GLU A 871 -7.50 58.21 40.18
N GLY A 872 -7.19 56.90 40.12
CA GLY A 872 -8.14 55.81 39.83
C GLY A 872 -8.33 55.50 38.34
N THR A 873 -7.48 56.05 37.46
CA THR A 873 -7.55 55.77 36.01
C THR A 873 -7.16 54.32 35.69
N TYR A 874 -6.32 53.71 36.53
CA TYR A 874 -5.91 52.30 36.45
C TYR A 874 -6.46 51.46 37.62
N ASP A 875 -7.73 51.64 38.00
CA ASP A 875 -8.45 50.80 38.98
C ASP A 875 -8.47 49.27 38.65
N HIS A 876 -7.98 48.89 37.46
CA HIS A 876 -7.87 47.51 36.97
C HIS A 876 -6.43 46.96 37.04
N LEU A 877 -5.47 47.66 37.66
CA LEU A 877 -4.15 47.11 38.00
C LEU A 877 -4.24 46.38 39.36
N PRO A 878 -4.01 45.06 39.43
CA PRO A 878 -3.99 44.34 40.71
C PRO A 878 -2.69 44.62 41.48
N GLU A 879 -2.74 44.45 42.81
CA GLU A 879 -1.57 44.70 43.68
C GLU A 879 -0.45 43.68 43.45
N ASP A 880 -0.78 42.40 43.28
CA ASP A 880 0.18 41.31 43.01
C ASP A 880 0.44 41.19 41.50
N LEU A 881 1.70 41.30 41.10
CA LEU A 881 2.17 41.21 39.70
C LEU A 881 3.35 40.23 39.58
N TYR A 882 3.73 39.91 38.33
CA TYR A 882 4.79 38.98 37.97
C TYR A 882 5.80 39.64 37.04
N VAL A 883 7.09 39.40 37.26
CA VAL A 883 8.19 39.99 36.48
C VAL A 883 8.72 39.01 35.44
N TYR A 884 8.95 39.51 34.22
CA TYR A 884 9.56 38.83 33.10
C TYR A 884 10.82 39.60 32.66
N GLU A 885 11.94 38.89 32.55
CA GLU A 885 13.27 39.46 32.35
C GLU A 885 14.09 38.62 31.35
N ASN A 886 15.18 39.19 30.81
CA ASN A 886 16.08 38.56 29.84
C ASN A 886 15.33 38.08 28.57
N GLY A 887 14.32 38.83 28.12
CA GLY A 887 13.47 38.49 26.98
C GLY A 887 12.59 37.24 27.14
N ARG A 888 12.55 36.60 28.32
CA ARG A 888 11.72 35.41 28.57
C ARG A 888 10.25 35.80 28.72
N HIS A 889 9.36 35.01 28.12
CA HIS A 889 7.90 35.23 28.17
C HIS A 889 7.12 33.98 28.63
N TYR A 890 7.76 32.81 28.61
CA TYR A 890 7.20 31.52 29.02
C TYR A 890 7.43 31.18 30.50
N VAL A 891 8.19 32.01 31.22
CA VAL A 891 8.43 31.86 32.67
C VAL A 891 8.65 33.22 33.34
N TYR A 892 7.92 33.49 34.42
CA TYR A 892 8.16 34.65 35.28
C TYR A 892 9.31 34.40 36.26
N SER A 893 10.12 35.43 36.56
CA SER A 893 11.28 35.33 37.45
C SER A 893 10.90 35.43 38.93
N GLU A 894 10.10 36.42 39.31
CA GLU A 894 9.53 36.56 40.66
C GLU A 894 8.18 37.28 40.65
N GLY A 895 7.43 37.18 41.75
CA GLY A 895 6.27 38.03 42.00
C GLY A 895 6.72 39.35 42.64
N VAL A 896 6.02 40.45 42.34
CA VAL A 896 6.28 41.79 42.88
C VAL A 896 4.97 42.51 43.14
N SER A 897 4.88 43.24 44.26
CA SER A 897 3.75 44.14 44.47
C SER A 897 3.94 45.49 43.78
N TYR A 898 2.85 46.17 43.41
CA TYR A 898 2.94 47.55 42.91
C TYR A 898 3.64 48.47 43.91
N GLU A 899 3.36 48.32 45.21
CA GLU A 899 4.07 49.06 46.26
C GLU A 899 5.59 48.80 46.30
N GLU A 900 6.07 47.60 45.96
CA GLU A 900 7.49 47.27 45.89
C GLU A 900 8.15 47.83 44.64
N TRP A 901 7.53 47.70 43.46
CA TRP A 901 7.98 48.34 42.22
C TRP A 901 8.15 49.85 42.44
N ARG A 902 7.13 50.51 42.99
CA ARG A 902 7.14 51.95 43.26
C ARG A 902 8.30 52.36 44.18
N LYS A 903 8.58 51.60 45.24
CA LYS A 903 9.71 51.86 46.16
C LYS A 903 11.08 51.70 45.49
N MET A 904 11.19 50.89 44.43
CA MET A 904 12.43 50.74 43.66
C MET A 904 12.63 51.86 42.63
N ASN A 905 11.55 52.49 42.14
CA ASN A 905 11.60 53.59 41.16
C ASN A 905 11.46 55.01 41.75
N ASP A 906 11.05 55.16 43.02
CA ASP A 906 10.93 56.45 43.71
C ASP A 906 12.30 57.10 43.98
N GLY A 907 12.80 57.84 42.99
CA GLY A 907 14.06 58.59 43.06
C GLY A 907 15.33 57.74 43.06
N SER A 908 15.27 56.50 42.55
CA SER A 908 16.41 55.58 42.53
C SER A 908 16.42 54.67 41.29
N GLU A 909 17.61 54.39 40.75
CA GLU A 909 17.81 53.45 39.63
C GLU A 909 17.82 51.96 40.10
N LEU A 910 17.18 51.62 41.22
CA LEU A 910 17.27 50.27 41.79
C LEU A 910 16.52 49.23 40.95
N TRP A 911 15.38 49.61 40.36
CA TRP A 911 14.60 48.73 39.48
C TRP A 911 15.42 48.31 38.25
N THR A 912 15.89 49.29 37.47
CA THR A 912 16.71 49.08 36.27
C THR A 912 17.99 48.28 36.60
N LYS A 913 18.63 48.52 37.74
CA LYS A 913 19.83 47.75 38.16
C LYS A 913 19.55 46.32 38.59
N LYS A 914 18.30 45.96 38.92
CA LYS A 914 17.93 44.58 39.28
C LYS A 914 17.49 43.78 38.05
N TYR A 915 16.74 44.40 37.13
CA TYR A 915 16.02 43.68 36.07
C TYR A 915 16.34 44.09 34.62
N SER A 916 17.18 45.12 34.39
CA SER A 916 17.59 45.47 33.03
C SER A 916 18.63 44.49 32.50
N ASP A 917 18.39 43.98 31.30
CA ASP A 917 19.31 43.17 30.50
C ASP A 917 19.72 43.92 29.22
N ASP A 918 20.71 43.39 28.50
CA ASP A 918 21.25 43.99 27.26
C ASP A 918 20.27 43.88 26.06
N ASP A 919 19.22 43.04 26.10
CA ASP A 919 18.26 42.83 24.98
C ASP A 919 16.93 43.60 25.12
N THR A 920 16.23 43.46 26.25
CA THR A 920 14.85 43.98 26.43
C THR A 920 14.58 44.55 27.83
N PRO A 921 13.80 45.66 27.94
CA PRO A 921 13.25 46.12 29.20
C PRO A 921 12.38 45.05 29.90
N PRO A 922 12.33 45.00 31.24
CA PRO A 922 11.53 44.04 31.96
C PRO A 922 10.02 44.31 31.77
N ILE A 923 9.27 43.23 31.60
CA ILE A 923 7.81 43.24 31.51
C ILE A 923 7.23 42.85 32.87
N VAL A 924 6.29 43.63 33.38
CA VAL A 924 5.54 43.38 34.62
C VAL A 924 4.10 43.12 34.23
N SER A 925 3.51 42.01 34.69
CA SER A 925 2.14 41.63 34.30
C SER A 925 1.30 41.07 35.44
N ASN A 926 -0.03 41.18 35.32
CA ASN A 926 -0.97 40.45 36.18
C ASN A 926 -1.14 38.97 35.79
N ILE A 927 -0.60 38.58 34.64
CA ILE A 927 -0.44 37.19 34.21
C ILE A 927 0.90 36.65 34.74
N GLY A 928 0.84 35.53 35.45
CA GLY A 928 2.00 34.73 35.84
C GLY A 928 1.94 33.39 35.12
N ILE A 929 2.96 33.07 34.32
CA ILE A 929 3.06 31.82 33.55
C ILE A 929 4.37 31.11 33.87
N GLU A 930 4.28 29.80 33.96
CA GLU A 930 5.41 28.89 33.98
C GLU A 930 5.14 27.74 33.01
N VAL A 931 6.00 27.58 32.00
CA VAL A 931 5.92 26.46 31.06
C VAL A 931 7.24 25.71 31.07
N ASN A 932 7.18 24.42 31.43
CA ASN A 932 8.32 23.51 31.38
C ASN A 932 8.84 23.39 29.93
N HIS A 933 10.00 24.01 29.65
CA HIS A 933 10.52 24.16 28.29
C HIS A 933 11.75 23.26 28.04
N PRO A 934 11.68 22.21 27.21
CA PRO A 934 12.77 21.24 27.06
C PRO A 934 14.13 21.89 26.70
N LYS A 935 14.14 22.85 25.76
CA LYS A 935 15.37 23.57 25.35
C LYS A 935 15.96 24.51 26.40
N HIS A 936 15.15 25.04 27.31
CA HIS A 936 15.54 26.07 28.29
C HIS A 936 15.58 25.53 29.73
N SER A 937 15.33 24.23 29.91
CA SER A 937 15.41 23.48 31.18
C SER A 937 16.74 23.56 31.94
N MET A 938 17.81 24.04 31.30
CA MET A 938 19.14 24.26 31.92
C MET A 938 19.44 25.74 32.23
N GLU A 939 18.51 26.67 31.98
CA GLU A 939 18.73 28.08 32.29
C GLU A 939 18.62 28.39 33.77
N THR A 940 19.46 29.31 34.26
CA THR A 940 19.38 29.78 35.64
C THR A 940 18.17 30.71 35.78
N ILE A 941 17.15 30.25 36.49
CA ILE A 941 16.00 31.04 36.91
C ILE A 941 16.20 31.43 38.38
N SER A 942 15.72 32.61 38.78
CA SER A 942 15.85 33.14 40.15
C SER A 942 15.01 32.39 41.19
N ARG A 943 14.08 31.53 40.75
CA ARG A 943 13.19 30.69 41.57
C ARG A 943 13.20 29.24 41.10
N GLU A 944 12.79 28.33 41.98
CA GLU A 944 12.55 26.92 41.63
C GLU A 944 11.30 26.80 40.74
N LEU A 945 11.34 25.84 39.80
CA LEU A 945 10.22 25.48 38.94
C LEU A 945 9.32 24.46 39.64
N SER A 946 8.01 24.59 39.44
CA SER A 946 6.96 23.67 39.88
C SER A 946 7.10 22.27 39.28
N GLY A 947 7.67 22.19 38.07
CA GLY A 947 7.74 20.99 37.24
C GLY A 947 6.59 20.88 36.23
N ASN A 948 5.46 21.57 36.46
CA ASN A 948 4.26 21.52 35.64
C ASN A 948 4.17 22.69 34.65
N HIS A 949 3.10 22.73 33.85
CA HIS A 949 2.65 23.94 33.18
C HIS A 949 1.63 24.66 34.06
N GLU A 950 1.93 25.90 34.48
CA GLU A 950 1.08 26.70 35.37
C GLU A 950 0.75 28.06 34.76
N PHE A 951 -0.51 28.45 34.92
CA PHE A 951 -1.04 29.77 34.60
C PHE A 951 -1.74 30.35 35.84
N ILE A 952 -1.48 31.63 36.13
CA ILE A 952 -2.13 32.41 37.18
C ILE A 952 -2.52 33.78 36.61
N LEU A 953 -3.77 34.21 36.80
CA LEU A 953 -4.23 35.58 36.57
C LEU A 953 -4.67 36.20 37.89
N ASN A 954 -4.02 37.30 38.28
CA ASN A 954 -4.49 38.14 39.38
C ASN A 954 -5.53 39.13 38.82
N LEU A 955 -6.73 39.13 39.40
CA LEU A 955 -7.81 40.05 39.02
C LEU A 955 -7.85 41.28 39.94
N PRO A 956 -8.38 42.43 39.48
CA PRO A 956 -8.46 43.65 40.29
C PRO A 956 -9.33 43.52 41.54
N SER A 957 -10.24 42.54 41.57
CA SER A 957 -11.05 42.19 42.74
C SER A 957 -10.24 41.57 43.88
N GLY A 958 -9.00 41.15 43.63
CA GLY A 958 -8.17 40.34 44.53
C GLY A 958 -8.40 38.83 44.37
N ASP A 959 -9.31 38.41 43.48
CA ASP A 959 -9.48 37.01 43.11
C ASP A 959 -8.32 36.53 42.22
N LYS A 960 -8.02 35.23 42.28
CA LYS A 960 -7.00 34.60 41.45
C LYS A 960 -7.62 33.47 40.63
N GLN A 961 -7.43 33.50 39.32
CA GLN A 961 -7.70 32.35 38.45
C GLN A 961 -6.40 31.58 38.29
N GLN A 962 -6.46 30.26 38.42
CA GLN A 962 -5.30 29.38 38.32
C GLN A 962 -5.67 28.17 37.48
N SER A 963 -4.75 27.76 36.61
CA SER A 963 -4.84 26.60 35.74
C SER A 963 -3.51 25.87 35.75
N ILE A 964 -3.53 24.55 35.89
CA ILE A 964 -2.34 23.71 35.99
C ILE A 964 -2.53 22.49 35.10
N ILE A 965 -1.57 22.22 34.22
CA ILE A 965 -1.47 20.98 33.46
C ILE A 965 -0.23 20.24 33.97
N ASP A 966 -0.43 19.03 34.48
CA ASP A 966 0.65 18.14 34.91
C ASP A 966 1.50 17.71 33.71
N SER A 967 2.82 17.64 33.87
CA SER A 967 3.75 17.16 32.84
C SER A 967 4.55 15.92 33.30
N ASN A 968 3.90 15.01 34.03
CA ASN A 968 4.50 13.80 34.62
C ASN A 968 4.23 12.54 33.79
#